data_AF-A0A1H9MRR4-F1
#
_entry.id   AF-A0A1H9MRR4-F1
#
_cell.length_a   1.000
_cell.length_b   1.000
_cell.length_c   1.000
_cell.angle_alpha   90.00
_cell.angle_beta   90.00
_cell.angle_gamma   90.00
#
_symmetry.space_group_name_H-M   'P 1'
#
loop_
_entity.id
_entity.type
_entity.pdbx_description
1 polymer ?
#
loop_
_entity_poly.entity_id
_entity_poly.type
_entity_poly.pdbx_seq_one_letter_code
_entity_poly.pdbx_strand_id
1 'polypeptide(L)'
;MTSATFQLHRNDQQVLRETARSYVADYPDLHEMARRAAQHILFKRTGKHLDPEAVYWHRFSGASSSPRTFSGWEHVGKPVESMTMLELLMRRFIPQDQVSTDELSVYEGFYTARADHRVFNETNEVPMLARDVLSDFWALDFSAGYQLKRERFWRDHDSTFCVLAKAEYLAAAGRSLRDKRISRADFEGLIEGVLGQGVDSPTRALLEANVRSTAKSSFHWLDIGGFKARDILRVVDEHGAQTLYMPGKPASFHRFASARELFDWVKGCFAATATRDSARGHFLRSSMDQPARVAAFDQCIDRLLTHEWKDAQGLLNQIQDPIPGDPFAYWRDIAKEEMAEDARLLLTGNTELRKKIWMGYLDAFVQVTGNLALLGWPVALTVIGASAVNIGLNIDQAFKGKTLAQRKAGVLGAIANAIYLAFNLPLLAGTARAGGRLANEVSAASMPVSHEPIVDPLANLNGNHLTLEGVAPQTTPGRWRGIQQLANGETWITLRGLPYRVTFDESLSGWKVVDPQNPFAFSSGPLVFLNAQGEWEQAARTGLAGGAPFDVPLSSSVQPTSTAFGVTGSTFWDHYMLINVYEEKRLAEAAIARQEAVVDIYRMDPDEEVVTDSEGEDVHIDLWGAKHRVFKTHDATFHVENIRRYTVDGGVYNQYLRTGTVYEDAEHPGLATMEEQIEDIQRFVDDVGTLGFNNDVTLYRGGSGERSTSGQFFRSGRVEVGDVLTNTDITSFSENPYQARSFASSQAGGNAVSITAPVTFDDSSVVFELPARQYLGAIPIAPFSSNPGEAESIFLPGRYFQIEQLDEVRGAFYRFMRVRIKEVPAPIAGRKLLDMRTGEAFSRTRYAELLGPPGKTLVDRFFPEHASSAI
;
A
#
# COMPACT_ATOMS: atom_id res chain seq x y z
N MET A 1 14.37 36.42 5.23
CA MET A 1 13.54 36.21 4.02
C MET A 1 12.71 34.97 4.27
N THR A 2 11.40 35.14 4.36
CA THR A 2 10.42 34.10 4.71
C THR A 2 10.36 33.02 3.64
N SER A 3 10.64 31.77 4.02
CA SER A 3 10.45 30.58 3.18
C SER A 3 9.03 30.57 2.63
N ALA A 4 8.89 30.70 1.31
CA ALA A 4 7.66 30.38 0.63
C ALA A 4 7.43 28.87 0.79
N THR A 5 6.53 28.51 1.69
CA THR A 5 6.03 27.15 1.87
C THR A 5 5.47 26.71 0.52
N PHE A 6 6.13 25.76 -0.15
CA PHE A 6 5.57 25.07 -1.30
C PHE A 6 4.25 24.42 -0.84
N GLN A 7 3.12 25.06 -1.11
CA GLN A 7 1.82 24.42 -0.94
C GLN A 7 1.68 23.40 -2.07
N LEU A 8 2.10 22.16 -1.81
CA LEU A 8 1.69 21.02 -2.63
C LEU A 8 0.17 20.95 -2.59
N HIS A 9 -0.49 21.17 -3.73
CA HIS A 9 -1.91 20.85 -3.89
C HIS A 9 -2.08 19.36 -3.60
N ARG A 10 -2.83 19.02 -2.54
CA ARG A 10 -3.08 17.63 -2.16
C ARG A 10 -3.90 16.96 -3.25
N ASN A 11 -3.39 15.86 -3.78
CA ASN A 11 -4.14 15.02 -4.72
C ASN A 11 -5.24 14.24 -3.97
N ASP A 12 -6.33 13.89 -4.65
CA ASP A 12 -7.49 13.15 -4.11
C ASP A 12 -7.08 11.94 -3.26
N GLN A 13 -6.09 11.18 -3.74
CA GLN A 13 -5.54 10.02 -3.03
C GLN A 13 -4.98 10.37 -1.64
N GLN A 14 -4.28 11.51 -1.50
CA GLN A 14 -3.71 11.94 -0.22
C GLN A 14 -4.81 12.34 0.76
N VAL A 15 -5.83 13.06 0.26
CA VAL A 15 -6.98 13.48 1.08
C VAL A 15 -7.77 12.27 1.60
N LEU A 16 -7.93 11.24 0.77
CA LEU A 16 -8.59 9.99 1.18
C LEU A 16 -7.78 9.20 2.22
N ARG A 17 -6.43 9.20 2.12
CA ARG A 17 -5.57 8.57 3.13
C ARG A 17 -5.66 9.29 4.49
N GLU A 18 -5.71 10.62 4.49
CA GLU A 18 -5.94 11.40 5.71
C GLU A 18 -7.32 11.12 6.31
N THR A 19 -8.34 11.03 5.46
CA THR A 19 -9.71 10.68 5.87
C THR A 19 -9.77 9.28 6.48
N ALA A 20 -9.08 8.29 5.87
CA ALA A 20 -8.95 6.93 6.40
C ALA A 20 -8.25 6.91 7.77
N ARG A 21 -7.24 7.76 7.98
CA ARG A 21 -6.58 7.89 9.29
C ARG A 21 -7.54 8.38 10.37
N SER A 22 -8.31 9.43 10.08
CA SER A 22 -9.35 9.91 11.01
C SER A 22 -10.38 8.83 11.30
N TYR A 23 -10.84 8.12 10.26
CA TYR A 23 -11.80 7.02 10.39
C TYR A 23 -11.32 5.92 11.34
N VAL A 24 -10.08 5.45 11.19
CA VAL A 24 -9.49 4.41 12.05
C VAL A 24 -9.26 4.93 13.48
N ALA A 25 -8.83 6.19 13.63
CA ALA A 25 -8.59 6.80 14.94
C ALA A 25 -9.89 6.97 15.75
N ASP A 26 -10.96 7.43 15.11
CA ASP A 26 -12.26 7.70 15.75
C ASP A 26 -13.10 6.44 15.97
N TYR A 27 -12.64 5.29 15.45
CA TYR A 27 -13.38 4.04 15.49
C TYR A 27 -13.83 3.66 16.91
N PRO A 28 -15.10 3.28 17.13
CA PRO A 28 -15.65 2.91 18.43
C PRO A 28 -15.25 1.48 18.80
N ASP A 29 -13.97 1.29 19.09
CA ASP A 29 -13.43 0.04 19.63
C ASP A 29 -13.82 -0.12 21.11
N LEU A 30 -14.59 -1.17 21.39
CA LEU A 30 -15.11 -1.48 22.73
C LEU A 30 -14.00 -1.99 23.66
N HIS A 31 -13.10 -2.82 23.14
CA HIS A 31 -11.98 -3.38 23.91
C HIS A 31 -11.04 -2.25 24.35
N GLU A 32 -10.74 -1.34 23.44
CA GLU A 32 -9.92 -0.16 23.74
C GLU A 32 -10.59 0.75 24.78
N MET A 33 -11.89 0.97 24.65
CA MET A 33 -12.62 1.77 25.63
C MET A 33 -12.60 1.11 27.02
N ALA A 34 -12.76 -0.21 27.08
CA ALA A 34 -12.71 -0.99 28.32
C ALA A 34 -11.31 -0.97 28.94
N ARG A 35 -10.27 -1.13 28.12
CA ARG A 35 -8.86 -1.03 28.53
C ARG A 35 -8.55 0.34 29.13
N ARG A 36 -8.92 1.43 28.45
CA ARG A 36 -8.71 2.80 28.97
C ARG A 36 -9.45 3.03 30.28
N ALA A 37 -10.70 2.55 30.40
CA ALA A 37 -11.45 2.66 31.64
C ALA A 37 -10.79 1.88 32.79
N ALA A 38 -10.30 0.67 32.53
CA ALA A 38 -9.59 -0.13 33.50
C ALA A 38 -8.25 0.49 33.91
N GLN A 39 -7.47 1.00 32.95
CA GLN A 39 -6.23 1.75 33.20
C GLN A 39 -6.48 2.97 34.07
N HIS A 40 -7.54 3.73 33.79
CA HIS A 40 -7.91 4.90 34.59
C HIS A 40 -8.23 4.52 36.04
N ILE A 41 -8.95 3.41 36.26
CA ILE A 41 -9.24 2.91 37.62
C ILE A 41 -7.95 2.47 38.32
N LEU A 42 -7.08 1.71 37.64
CA LEU A 42 -5.79 1.29 38.18
C LEU A 42 -4.94 2.49 38.58
N PHE A 43 -4.82 3.50 37.72
CA PHE A 43 -4.07 4.72 38.00
C PHE A 43 -4.68 5.52 39.14
N LYS A 44 -6.02 5.70 39.14
CA LYS A 44 -6.75 6.39 40.22
C LYS A 44 -6.50 5.75 41.59
N ARG A 45 -6.43 4.41 41.65
CA ARG A 45 -6.29 3.66 42.90
C ARG A 45 -4.85 3.48 43.36
N THR A 46 -3.92 3.32 42.43
CA THR A 46 -2.54 2.94 42.75
C THR A 46 -1.50 4.04 42.48
N GLY A 47 -1.86 5.07 41.71
CA GLY A 47 -0.93 6.08 41.19
C GLY A 47 0.04 5.54 40.12
N LYS A 48 -0.14 4.30 39.66
CA LYS A 48 0.76 3.61 38.70
C LYS A 48 0.04 3.31 37.39
N HIS A 49 0.77 3.42 36.28
CA HIS A 49 0.31 2.97 34.96
C HIS A 49 0.55 1.46 34.86
N LEU A 50 -0.46 0.67 35.22
CA LEU A 50 -0.44 -0.79 35.15
C LEU A 50 -1.25 -1.28 33.95
N ASP A 51 -0.77 -2.35 33.30
CA ASP A 51 -1.52 -3.02 32.22
C ASP A 51 -2.71 -3.81 32.80
N PRO A 52 -3.97 -3.49 32.44
CA PRO A 52 -5.14 -4.19 32.94
C PRO A 52 -5.20 -5.68 32.60
N GLU A 53 -4.48 -6.14 31.58
CA GLU A 53 -4.41 -7.57 31.23
C GLU A 53 -3.31 -8.31 32.01
N ALA A 54 -2.41 -7.57 32.67
CA ALA A 54 -1.37 -8.09 33.56
C ALA A 54 -1.71 -7.93 35.05
N VAL A 55 -2.86 -7.33 35.37
CA VAL A 55 -3.41 -7.25 36.74
C VAL A 55 -4.57 -8.22 36.84
N TYR A 56 -4.51 -9.13 37.80
CA TYR A 56 -5.50 -10.18 38.02
C TYR A 56 -6.29 -9.91 39.30
N TRP A 57 -7.60 -10.01 39.21
CA TRP A 57 -8.48 -10.17 40.35
C TRP A 57 -8.69 -11.65 40.62
N HIS A 58 -8.47 -12.05 41.87
CA HIS A 58 -8.64 -13.42 42.34
C HIS A 58 -9.64 -13.47 43.49
N ARG A 59 -10.49 -14.51 43.48
CA ARG A 59 -11.38 -14.87 44.58
C ARG A 59 -10.95 -16.19 45.20
N PHE A 60 -10.96 -16.27 46.52
CA PHE A 60 -10.52 -17.44 47.29
C PHE A 60 -11.63 -17.96 48.20
N SER A 61 -11.53 -19.21 48.63
CA SER A 61 -12.41 -19.81 49.63
C SER A 61 -11.89 -19.67 51.07
N GLY A 62 -10.68 -19.13 51.23
CA GLY A 62 -10.01 -18.96 52.52
C GLY A 62 -9.06 -17.77 52.50
N ALA A 63 -8.80 -17.21 53.67
CA ALA A 63 -7.93 -16.05 53.87
C ALA A 63 -7.22 -16.18 55.22
N SER A 64 -5.98 -15.72 55.28
CA SER A 64 -5.18 -15.61 56.49
C SER A 64 -4.90 -14.14 56.78
N SER A 65 -5.06 -13.70 58.01
CA SER A 65 -4.73 -12.31 58.35
C SER A 65 -3.22 -12.07 58.21
N SER A 66 -2.86 -10.98 57.54
CA SER A 66 -1.46 -10.56 57.37
C SER A 66 -1.34 -9.03 57.45
N PRO A 67 -0.65 -8.48 58.46
CA PRO A 67 -0.49 -7.03 58.61
C PRO A 67 0.47 -6.41 57.58
N ARG A 68 1.13 -7.23 56.75
CA ARG A 68 2.06 -6.77 55.71
C ARG A 68 1.37 -6.47 54.38
N THR A 69 0.16 -7.00 54.19
CA THR A 69 -0.62 -6.85 52.95
C THR A 69 -1.50 -5.61 53.02
N PHE A 70 -1.81 -5.03 51.86
CA PHE A 70 -2.64 -3.84 51.73
C PHE A 70 -4.10 -4.09 52.17
N SER A 71 -4.64 -5.28 51.88
CA SER A 71 -6.00 -5.67 52.28
C SER A 71 -6.10 -6.12 53.74
N GLY A 72 -4.97 -6.46 54.37
CA GLY A 72 -4.92 -7.13 55.67
C GLY A 72 -5.06 -8.66 55.60
N TRP A 73 -5.12 -9.23 54.39
CA TRP A 73 -5.32 -10.65 54.12
C TRP A 73 -4.33 -11.18 53.08
N GLU A 74 -3.78 -12.36 53.35
CA GLU A 74 -3.03 -13.18 52.39
C GLU A 74 -3.82 -14.43 52.02
N HIS A 75 -3.58 -14.96 50.82
CA HIS A 75 -4.26 -16.15 50.32
C HIS A 75 -3.28 -17.20 49.83
N VAL A 76 -3.60 -18.46 50.14
CA VAL A 76 -2.82 -19.63 49.74
C VAL A 76 -3.72 -20.65 49.06
N GLY A 77 -3.26 -21.20 47.95
CA GLY A 77 -3.98 -22.16 47.12
C GLY A 77 -4.41 -21.56 45.79
N LYS A 78 -5.18 -22.36 45.03
CA LYS A 78 -5.71 -21.94 43.73
C LYS A 78 -6.94 -21.05 43.95
N PRO A 79 -7.04 -19.88 43.29
CA PRO A 79 -8.28 -19.10 43.28
C PRO A 79 -9.48 -19.92 42.81
N VAL A 80 -10.64 -19.67 43.40
CA VAL A 80 -11.94 -20.20 42.98
C VAL A 80 -12.41 -19.50 41.71
N GLU A 81 -12.08 -18.22 41.57
CA GLU A 81 -12.33 -17.42 40.38
C GLU A 81 -11.12 -16.51 40.12
N SER A 82 -10.79 -16.32 38.85
CA SER A 82 -9.65 -15.51 38.42
C SER A 82 -10.05 -14.81 37.13
N MET A 83 -9.80 -13.49 37.06
CA MET A 83 -10.00 -12.67 35.88
C MET A 83 -8.91 -11.61 35.81
N THR A 84 -8.59 -11.12 34.63
CA THR A 84 -7.86 -9.85 34.48
C THR A 84 -8.73 -8.68 34.93
N MET A 85 -8.12 -7.52 35.21
CA MET A 85 -8.84 -6.29 35.53
C MET A 85 -9.77 -5.88 34.37
N LEU A 86 -9.34 -6.11 33.13
CA LEU A 86 -10.14 -5.85 31.93
C LEU A 86 -11.39 -6.75 31.88
N GLU A 87 -11.20 -8.06 32.09
CA GLU A 87 -12.31 -9.04 32.13
C GLU A 87 -13.28 -8.72 33.28
N LEU A 88 -12.76 -8.32 34.45
CA LEU A 88 -13.58 -7.94 35.59
C LEU A 88 -14.41 -6.68 35.30
N LEU A 89 -13.85 -5.68 34.60
CA LEU A 89 -14.58 -4.48 34.18
C LEU A 89 -15.71 -4.82 33.20
N MET A 90 -15.47 -5.73 32.27
CA MET A 90 -16.47 -6.16 31.29
C MET A 90 -17.56 -7.03 31.92
N ARG A 91 -17.18 -7.99 32.76
CA ARG A 91 -18.12 -8.92 33.39
C ARG A 91 -18.90 -8.27 34.52
N ARG A 92 -18.28 -7.31 35.23
CA ARG A 92 -18.70 -6.73 36.51
C ARG A 92 -18.77 -7.78 37.64
N PHE A 93 -18.74 -7.33 38.88
CA PHE A 93 -18.97 -8.19 40.05
C PHE A 93 -20.38 -8.81 40.03
N ILE A 94 -20.53 -10.02 40.58
CA ILE A 94 -21.84 -10.68 40.60
C ILE A 94 -22.78 -9.97 41.59
N PRO A 95 -24.11 -10.04 41.43
CA PRO A 95 -25.05 -9.30 42.27
C PRO A 95 -24.91 -9.57 43.77
N GLN A 96 -24.48 -10.76 44.17
CA GLN A 96 -24.23 -11.11 45.57
C GLN A 96 -23.12 -10.26 46.20
N ASP A 97 -22.04 -10.03 45.45
CA ASP A 97 -20.90 -9.20 45.86
C ASP A 97 -21.27 -7.72 46.03
N GLN A 98 -22.28 -7.27 45.28
CA GLN A 98 -22.74 -5.88 45.32
C GLN A 98 -23.55 -5.59 46.60
N VAL A 99 -23.99 -6.62 47.31
CA VAL A 99 -24.79 -6.52 48.53
C VAL A 99 -23.94 -6.81 49.79
N SER A 100 -22.92 -7.69 49.68
CA SER A 100 -22.01 -8.06 50.78
C SER A 100 -20.61 -7.47 50.62
N THR A 101 -20.50 -6.13 50.58
CA THR A 101 -19.23 -5.43 50.29
C THR A 101 -18.13 -5.63 51.33
N ASP A 102 -18.48 -6.06 52.54
CA ASP A 102 -17.51 -6.30 53.63
C ASP A 102 -16.74 -7.61 53.43
N GLU A 103 -17.38 -8.63 52.84
CA GLU A 103 -16.75 -9.93 52.54
C GLU A 103 -15.80 -9.86 51.33
N LEU A 104 -16.04 -8.92 50.40
CA LEU A 104 -15.17 -8.65 49.24
C LEU A 104 -13.73 -8.36 49.64
N SER A 105 -13.51 -7.65 50.76
CA SER A 105 -12.16 -7.25 51.18
C SER A 105 -11.39 -8.40 51.85
N VAL A 106 -12.08 -9.49 52.21
CA VAL A 106 -11.52 -10.62 52.96
C VAL A 106 -11.12 -11.76 52.04
N TYR A 107 -11.92 -12.07 51.03
CA TYR A 107 -11.74 -13.25 50.17
C TYR A 107 -11.23 -12.93 48.77
N GLU A 108 -10.93 -11.67 48.49
CA GLU A 108 -10.54 -11.21 47.17
C GLU A 108 -9.38 -10.22 47.23
N GLY A 109 -8.61 -10.18 46.15
CA GLY A 109 -7.52 -9.23 46.00
C GLY A 109 -7.08 -9.09 44.55
N PHE A 110 -6.28 -8.05 44.30
CA PHE A 110 -5.66 -7.81 43.02
C PHE A 110 -4.17 -8.10 43.08
N TYR A 111 -3.65 -8.76 42.05
CA TYR A 111 -2.29 -9.26 42.02
C TYR A 111 -1.69 -9.16 40.62
N THR A 112 -0.36 -9.06 40.54
CA THR A 112 0.38 -9.22 39.27
C THR A 112 0.60 -10.70 38.92
N ALA A 113 0.45 -11.59 39.91
CA ALA A 113 0.62 -13.03 39.76
C ALA A 113 -0.65 -13.70 39.21
N ARG A 114 -0.45 -14.67 38.31
CA ARG A 114 -1.51 -15.52 37.74
C ARG A 114 -2.02 -16.55 38.76
N ALA A 115 -3.16 -17.17 38.45
CA ALA A 115 -3.85 -18.11 39.32
C ALA A 115 -3.03 -19.36 39.72
N ASP A 116 -1.96 -19.67 39.00
CA ASP A 116 -1.04 -20.79 39.25
C ASP A 116 0.08 -20.49 40.26
N HIS A 117 0.24 -19.23 40.68
CA HIS A 117 1.30 -18.80 41.63
C HIS A 117 1.10 -19.34 43.07
N ARG A 118 -0.12 -19.77 43.41
CA ARG A 118 -0.54 -20.40 44.69
C ARG A 118 -0.35 -19.59 45.98
N VAL A 119 0.47 -18.54 46.01
CA VAL A 119 0.65 -17.65 47.17
C VAL A 119 0.43 -16.22 46.71
N PHE A 120 -0.48 -15.53 47.40
CA PHE A 120 -0.94 -14.18 47.05
C PHE A 120 -0.87 -13.30 48.29
N ASN A 121 0.10 -12.38 48.32
CA ASN A 121 0.46 -11.59 49.49
C ASN A 121 1.17 -10.28 49.08
N GLU A 122 1.87 -9.62 50.00
CA GLU A 122 2.51 -8.31 49.80
C GLU A 122 3.54 -8.29 48.67
N THR A 123 4.07 -9.45 48.27
CA THR A 123 5.12 -9.55 47.24
C THR A 123 4.59 -9.42 45.82
N ASN A 124 3.30 -9.65 45.61
CA ASN A 124 2.66 -9.64 44.29
C ASN A 124 1.30 -8.93 44.27
N GLU A 125 0.90 -8.29 45.38
CA GLU A 125 -0.34 -7.52 45.46
C GLU A 125 -0.28 -6.22 44.64
N VAL A 126 -1.44 -5.86 44.08
CA VAL A 126 -1.71 -4.53 43.55
C VAL A 126 -2.49 -3.79 44.62
N PRO A 127 -1.97 -2.66 45.16
CA PRO A 127 -2.52 -2.02 46.36
C PRO A 127 -3.84 -1.29 46.07
N MET A 128 -4.93 -2.04 45.98
CA MET A 128 -6.29 -1.55 45.82
C MET A 128 -7.31 -2.58 46.33
N LEU A 129 -8.49 -2.12 46.75
CA LEU A 129 -9.53 -2.97 47.33
C LEU A 129 -10.68 -3.20 46.35
N ALA A 130 -11.23 -4.42 46.35
CA ALA A 130 -12.36 -4.79 45.49
C ALA A 130 -13.59 -3.88 45.70
N ARG A 131 -13.89 -3.47 46.94
CA ARG A 131 -14.97 -2.52 47.25
C ARG A 131 -14.81 -1.16 46.56
N ASP A 132 -13.58 -0.69 46.45
CA ASP A 132 -13.24 0.61 45.89
C ASP A 132 -13.35 0.57 44.36
N VAL A 133 -12.88 -0.53 43.77
CA VAL A 133 -13.05 -0.82 42.34
C VAL A 133 -14.53 -0.98 41.98
N LEU A 134 -15.31 -1.66 42.82
CA LEU A 134 -16.76 -1.77 42.65
C LEU A 134 -17.44 -0.39 42.66
N SER A 135 -17.03 0.52 43.56
CA SER A 135 -17.53 1.90 43.56
C SER A 135 -17.18 2.64 42.27
N ASP A 136 -15.98 2.45 41.72
CA ASP A 136 -15.61 3.05 40.42
C ASP A 136 -16.43 2.48 39.27
N PHE A 137 -16.74 1.19 39.32
CA PHE A 137 -17.58 0.54 38.31
C PHE A 137 -19.00 1.11 38.30
N TRP A 138 -19.57 1.40 39.47
CA TRP A 138 -20.88 2.07 39.59
C TRP A 138 -20.86 3.51 39.09
N ALA A 139 -19.78 4.25 39.32
CA ALA A 139 -19.63 5.60 38.82
C ALA A 139 -19.43 5.64 37.28
N LEU A 140 -18.97 4.54 36.69
CA LEU A 140 -18.70 4.42 35.26
C LEU A 140 -19.94 3.99 34.48
N ASP A 141 -20.60 4.95 33.82
CA ASP A 141 -21.60 4.63 32.78
C ASP A 141 -20.93 4.27 31.45
N PHE A 142 -20.28 3.10 31.46
CA PHE A 142 -19.54 2.58 30.31
C PHE A 142 -20.43 2.39 29.09
N SER A 143 -21.68 1.96 29.32
CA SER A 143 -22.65 1.73 28.24
C SER A 143 -23.02 3.04 27.55
N ALA A 144 -23.45 4.06 28.29
CA ALA A 144 -23.79 5.35 27.69
C ALA A 144 -22.58 5.99 26.98
N GLY A 145 -21.39 5.87 27.57
CA GLY A 145 -20.15 6.35 26.94
C GLY A 145 -19.87 5.70 25.58
N TYR A 146 -20.01 4.38 25.49
CA TYR A 146 -19.80 3.66 24.23
C TYR A 146 -20.86 4.00 23.19
N GLN A 147 -22.13 4.09 23.59
CA GLN A 147 -23.24 4.46 22.70
C GLN A 147 -23.00 5.86 22.10
N LEU A 148 -22.60 6.84 22.92
CA LEU A 148 -22.26 8.19 22.47
C LEU A 148 -21.09 8.20 21.48
N LYS A 149 -20.02 7.43 21.76
CA LYS A 149 -18.87 7.31 20.85
C LYS A 149 -19.29 6.72 19.51
N ARG A 150 -20.12 5.67 19.53
CA ARG A 150 -20.67 5.02 18.33
C ARG A 150 -21.54 5.96 17.50
N GLU A 151 -22.45 6.69 18.14
CA GLU A 151 -23.32 7.66 17.47
C GLU A 151 -22.52 8.80 16.84
N ARG A 152 -21.53 9.33 17.55
CA ARG A 152 -20.60 10.34 17.01
C ARG A 152 -19.85 9.80 15.80
N PHE A 153 -19.27 8.61 15.90
CA PHE A 153 -18.54 7.98 14.81
C PHE A 153 -19.42 7.87 13.56
N TRP A 154 -20.63 7.29 13.67
CA TRP A 154 -21.49 7.11 12.51
C TRP A 154 -22.14 8.37 11.97
N ARG A 155 -22.13 9.47 12.73
CA ARG A 155 -22.52 10.81 12.27
C ARG A 155 -21.39 11.46 11.48
N ASP A 156 -20.15 11.25 11.90
CA ASP A 156 -18.98 11.94 11.34
C ASP A 156 -18.34 11.15 10.17
N HIS A 157 -18.54 9.83 10.12
CA HIS A 157 -17.84 8.89 9.22
C HIS A 157 -18.75 8.04 8.32
N ASP A 158 -20.02 8.41 8.19
CA ASP A 158 -21.00 7.61 7.43
C ASP A 158 -20.66 7.50 5.94
N SER A 159 -20.30 8.62 5.31
CA SER A 159 -19.93 8.69 3.90
C SER A 159 -18.52 8.15 3.69
N THR A 160 -17.62 8.38 4.64
CA THR A 160 -16.27 7.83 4.68
C THR A 160 -16.29 6.31 4.56
N PHE A 161 -17.20 5.64 5.29
CA PHE A 161 -17.38 4.19 5.15
C PHE A 161 -17.61 3.78 3.69
N CYS A 162 -18.56 4.41 3.01
CA CYS A 162 -18.93 4.07 1.64
C CYS A 162 -17.79 4.31 0.66
N VAL A 163 -17.08 5.43 0.82
CA VAL A 163 -15.92 5.80 -0.01
C VAL A 163 -14.82 4.75 0.12
N LEU A 164 -14.48 4.36 1.36
CA LEU A 164 -13.42 3.39 1.59
C LEU A 164 -13.84 1.98 1.15
N ALA A 165 -15.11 1.59 1.30
CA ALA A 165 -15.63 0.31 0.81
C ALA A 165 -15.57 0.22 -0.72
N LYS A 166 -15.87 1.32 -1.42
CA LYS A 166 -15.70 1.42 -2.88
C LYS A 166 -14.22 1.32 -3.28
N ALA A 167 -13.34 2.01 -2.56
CA ALA A 167 -11.90 1.92 -2.81
C ALA A 167 -11.38 0.47 -2.64
N GLU A 168 -11.80 -0.23 -1.59
CA GLU A 168 -11.43 -1.64 -1.37
C GLU A 168 -12.07 -2.59 -2.40
N TYR A 169 -13.30 -2.35 -2.84
CA TYR A 169 -13.92 -3.10 -3.94
C TYR A 169 -13.08 -3.00 -5.22
N LEU A 170 -12.71 -1.77 -5.60
CA LEU A 170 -11.89 -1.50 -6.79
C LEU A 170 -10.50 -2.12 -6.66
N ALA A 171 -9.85 -1.94 -5.51
CA ALA A 171 -8.56 -2.55 -5.23
C ALA A 171 -8.63 -4.08 -5.33
N ALA A 172 -9.65 -4.70 -4.73
CA ALA A 172 -9.89 -6.14 -4.80
C ALA A 172 -10.13 -6.64 -6.23
N ALA A 173 -10.82 -5.87 -7.07
CA ALA A 173 -11.01 -6.18 -8.48
C ALA A 173 -9.67 -6.16 -9.23
N GLY A 174 -8.86 -5.11 -9.01
CA GLY A 174 -7.51 -4.99 -9.57
C GLY A 174 -6.59 -6.13 -9.15
N ARG A 175 -6.61 -6.51 -7.87
CA ARG A 175 -5.87 -7.67 -7.34
C ARG A 175 -6.34 -8.99 -7.97
N SER A 176 -7.64 -9.16 -8.14
CA SER A 176 -8.21 -10.38 -8.73
C SER A 176 -7.84 -10.52 -10.20
N LEU A 177 -7.78 -9.42 -10.96
CA LEU A 177 -7.30 -9.41 -12.34
C LEU A 177 -5.81 -9.78 -12.39
N ARG A 178 -5.01 -9.14 -11.54
CA ARG A 178 -3.57 -9.37 -11.44
C ARG A 178 -3.24 -10.84 -11.13
N ASP A 179 -3.97 -11.42 -10.19
CA ASP A 179 -3.84 -12.82 -9.77
C ASP A 179 -4.51 -13.79 -10.77
N LYS A 180 -5.00 -13.31 -11.91
CA LYS A 180 -5.68 -14.07 -12.98
C LYS A 180 -6.92 -14.84 -12.51
N ARG A 181 -7.59 -14.36 -11.45
CA ARG A 181 -8.83 -14.94 -10.92
C ARG A 181 -10.06 -14.50 -11.69
N ILE A 182 -10.01 -13.33 -12.31
CA ILE A 182 -11.06 -12.80 -13.18
C ILE A 182 -10.46 -12.38 -14.53
N SER A 183 -11.27 -12.38 -15.58
CA SER A 183 -10.84 -11.90 -16.89
C SER A 183 -10.79 -10.37 -16.94
N ARG A 184 -10.15 -9.82 -17.98
CA ARG A 184 -10.12 -8.38 -18.21
C ARG A 184 -11.52 -7.80 -18.47
N ALA A 185 -12.36 -8.54 -19.20
CA ALA A 185 -13.73 -8.13 -19.47
C ALA A 185 -14.57 -8.11 -18.18
N ASP A 186 -14.39 -9.11 -17.31
CA ASP A 186 -15.04 -9.12 -15.99
C ASP A 186 -14.59 -7.91 -15.14
N PHE A 187 -13.28 -7.63 -15.13
CA PHE A 187 -12.73 -6.49 -14.42
C PHE A 187 -13.32 -5.15 -14.93
N GLU A 188 -13.36 -4.94 -16.25
CA GLU A 188 -13.95 -3.75 -16.87
C GLU A 188 -15.41 -3.57 -16.45
N GLY A 189 -16.22 -4.64 -16.48
CA GLY A 189 -17.62 -4.59 -16.02
C GLY A 189 -17.74 -4.21 -14.53
N LEU A 190 -16.92 -4.82 -13.66
CA LEU A 190 -16.95 -4.53 -12.22
C LEU A 190 -16.58 -3.08 -11.90
N ILE A 191 -15.53 -2.53 -12.55
CA ILE A 191 -15.12 -1.14 -12.29
C ILE A 191 -16.11 -0.14 -12.91
N GLU A 192 -16.67 -0.41 -14.08
CA GLU A 192 -17.67 0.46 -14.71
C GLU A 192 -18.95 0.54 -13.87
N GLY A 193 -19.31 -0.56 -13.20
CA GLY A 193 -20.43 -0.59 -12.25
C GLY A 193 -20.29 0.39 -11.08
N VAL A 194 -19.06 0.79 -10.73
CA VAL A 194 -18.76 1.72 -9.61
C VAL A 194 -18.35 3.11 -10.11
N LEU A 195 -17.48 3.19 -11.12
CA LEU A 195 -16.90 4.44 -11.62
C LEU A 195 -17.66 5.07 -12.78
N GLY A 196 -18.51 4.30 -13.46
CA GLY A 196 -19.17 4.70 -14.70
C GLY A 196 -18.39 4.27 -15.94
N GLN A 197 -19.08 4.32 -17.09
CA GLN A 197 -18.55 3.91 -18.40
C GLN A 197 -17.29 4.70 -18.79
N GLY A 198 -16.23 3.99 -19.21
CA GLY A 198 -15.01 4.61 -19.76
C GLY A 198 -14.12 5.33 -18.74
N VAL A 199 -14.36 5.17 -17.44
CA VAL A 199 -13.53 5.75 -16.38
C VAL A 199 -12.51 4.70 -15.91
N ASP A 200 -11.23 4.94 -16.23
CA ASP A 200 -10.14 4.01 -15.93
C ASP A 200 -9.52 4.20 -14.52
N SER A 201 -9.73 5.37 -13.89
CA SER A 201 -9.22 5.69 -12.54
C SER A 201 -10.25 6.49 -11.72
N PRO A 202 -10.39 6.21 -10.41
CA PRO A 202 -11.30 6.94 -9.53
C PRO A 202 -10.84 8.37 -9.27
N THR A 203 -11.80 9.24 -8.98
CA THR A 203 -11.60 10.52 -8.28
C THR A 203 -12.33 10.48 -6.95
N ARG A 204 -12.00 11.40 -6.04
CA ARG A 204 -12.70 11.52 -4.77
C ARG A 204 -14.20 11.72 -4.98
N ALA A 205 -14.58 12.61 -5.91
CA ALA A 205 -15.98 12.90 -6.22
C ALA A 205 -16.73 11.67 -6.75
N LEU A 206 -16.09 10.81 -7.55
CA LEU A 206 -16.69 9.57 -8.03
C LEU A 206 -16.91 8.56 -6.90
N LEU A 207 -15.97 8.43 -5.96
CA LEU A 207 -16.12 7.53 -4.82
C LEU A 207 -17.19 8.04 -3.83
N GLU A 208 -17.35 9.35 -3.70
CA GLU A 208 -18.42 9.98 -2.89
C GLU A 208 -19.80 9.86 -3.55
N ALA A 209 -19.87 9.74 -4.88
CA ALA A 209 -21.12 9.62 -5.61
C ALA A 209 -21.82 8.27 -5.35
N ASN A 210 -23.15 8.29 -5.30
CA ASN A 210 -23.94 7.08 -5.11
C ASN A 210 -23.84 6.14 -6.32
N VAL A 211 -23.53 4.88 -6.06
CA VAL A 211 -23.55 3.83 -7.08
C VAL A 211 -24.98 3.36 -7.32
N ARG A 212 -25.34 3.05 -8.56
CA ARG A 212 -26.66 2.52 -8.92
C ARG A 212 -26.51 1.34 -9.86
N SER A 213 -27.36 0.34 -9.69
CA SER A 213 -27.48 -0.77 -10.63
C SER A 213 -27.80 -0.25 -12.03
N THR A 214 -27.04 -0.74 -13.01
CA THR A 214 -27.26 -0.48 -14.44
C THR A 214 -27.61 -1.78 -15.15
N ALA A 215 -28.01 -1.71 -16.42
CA ALA A 215 -28.26 -2.91 -17.22
C ALA A 215 -26.99 -3.78 -17.39
N LYS A 216 -25.80 -3.17 -17.38
CA LYS A 216 -24.51 -3.85 -17.55
C LYS A 216 -23.94 -4.42 -16.26
N SER A 217 -24.31 -3.86 -15.12
CA SER A 217 -23.85 -4.30 -13.81
C SER A 217 -24.90 -3.94 -12.76
N SER A 218 -25.64 -4.96 -12.34
CA SER A 218 -26.69 -4.84 -11.35
C SER A 218 -26.24 -5.50 -10.04
N PHE A 219 -26.43 -4.79 -8.95
CA PHE A 219 -26.05 -5.23 -7.60
C PHE A 219 -27.25 -5.85 -6.90
N HIS A 220 -27.06 -7.07 -6.39
CA HIS A 220 -28.08 -7.88 -5.74
C HIS A 220 -27.56 -8.45 -4.43
N TRP A 221 -28.49 -8.90 -3.59
CA TRP A 221 -28.16 -9.78 -2.48
C TRP A 221 -27.84 -11.18 -3.01
N LEU A 222 -26.96 -11.88 -2.29
CA LEU A 222 -27.01 -13.32 -2.21
C LEU A 222 -28.02 -13.67 -1.11
N ASP A 223 -29.02 -14.50 -1.41
CA ASP A 223 -29.99 -14.94 -0.41
C ASP A 223 -30.31 -16.44 -0.51
N ILE A 224 -30.62 -17.07 0.62
CA ILE A 224 -31.09 -18.46 0.68
C ILE A 224 -32.42 -18.47 1.45
N GLY A 225 -33.52 -18.80 0.78
CA GLY A 225 -34.87 -18.80 1.36
C GLY A 225 -35.28 -17.43 1.91
N GLY A 226 -34.81 -16.34 1.28
CA GLY A 226 -35.03 -14.97 1.73
C GLY A 226 -34.08 -14.49 2.84
N PHE A 227 -33.19 -15.35 3.37
CA PHE A 227 -32.12 -14.93 4.25
C PHE A 227 -31.01 -14.27 3.44
N LYS A 228 -30.89 -12.95 3.54
CA LYS A 228 -29.86 -12.17 2.86
C LYS A 228 -28.50 -12.38 3.51
N ALA A 229 -27.46 -12.57 2.71
CA ALA A 229 -26.08 -12.49 3.17
C ALA A 229 -25.78 -11.06 3.67
N ARG A 230 -25.01 -10.97 4.75
CA ARG A 230 -24.70 -9.70 5.44
C ARG A 230 -23.48 -9.00 4.85
N ASP A 231 -22.54 -9.78 4.33
CA ASP A 231 -21.19 -9.37 3.92
C ASP A 231 -20.83 -9.87 2.51
N ILE A 232 -21.82 -10.27 1.69
CA ILE A 232 -21.61 -10.71 0.30
C ILE A 232 -22.45 -9.85 -0.64
N LEU A 233 -21.80 -9.33 -1.68
CA LEU A 233 -22.46 -8.58 -2.75
C LEU A 233 -22.45 -9.41 -4.02
N ARG A 234 -23.60 -9.57 -4.65
CA ARG A 234 -23.72 -10.30 -5.93
C ARG A 234 -23.87 -9.29 -7.05
N VAL A 235 -22.99 -9.36 -8.05
CA VAL A 235 -23.06 -8.56 -9.27
C VAL A 235 -23.55 -9.45 -10.40
N VAL A 236 -24.55 -8.97 -11.14
CA VAL A 236 -25.10 -9.65 -12.31
C VAL A 236 -24.91 -8.77 -13.54
N ASP A 237 -24.27 -9.31 -14.57
CA ASP A 237 -24.09 -8.62 -15.84
C ASP A 237 -25.26 -8.81 -16.81
N GLU A 238 -25.21 -8.11 -17.94
CA GLU A 238 -26.24 -8.16 -18.99
C GLU A 238 -26.39 -9.53 -19.66
N HIS A 239 -25.41 -10.41 -19.50
CA HIS A 239 -25.43 -11.79 -20.02
C HIS A 239 -25.91 -12.80 -18.98
N GLY A 240 -26.23 -12.35 -17.76
CA GLY A 240 -26.74 -13.18 -16.66
C GLY A 240 -25.65 -13.92 -15.88
N ALA A 241 -24.38 -13.69 -16.19
CA ALA A 241 -23.29 -14.27 -15.43
C ALA A 241 -23.15 -13.54 -14.08
N GLN A 242 -22.73 -14.29 -13.05
CA GLN A 242 -22.83 -13.88 -11.65
C GLN A 242 -21.43 -13.72 -11.07
N THR A 243 -21.23 -12.70 -10.26
CA THR A 243 -19.97 -12.47 -9.55
C THR A 243 -20.26 -12.20 -8.09
N LEU A 244 -19.71 -13.00 -7.18
CA LEU A 244 -19.76 -12.72 -5.74
C LEU A 244 -18.53 -11.91 -5.35
N TYR A 245 -18.77 -10.79 -4.66
CA TYR A 245 -17.77 -10.03 -3.95
C TYR A 245 -17.86 -10.32 -2.45
N MET A 246 -16.76 -10.83 -1.90
CA MET A 246 -16.58 -11.21 -0.50
C MET A 246 -15.34 -10.47 0.03
N PRO A 247 -15.51 -9.29 0.66
CA PRO A 247 -14.42 -8.66 1.40
C PRO A 247 -13.95 -9.62 2.51
N GLY A 248 -12.73 -9.48 3.00
CA GLY A 248 -12.15 -10.42 3.96
C GLY A 248 -11.12 -11.37 3.38
N LYS A 249 -11.29 -11.78 2.12
CA LYS A 249 -10.65 -12.99 1.58
C LYS A 249 -9.58 -12.69 0.53
N PRO A 250 -8.50 -13.50 0.46
CA PRO A 250 -7.48 -13.43 -0.61
C PRO A 250 -8.10 -13.49 -2.01
N ALA A 251 -9.11 -14.36 -2.19
CA ALA A 251 -9.97 -14.40 -3.36
C ALA A 251 -11.26 -13.64 -3.06
N SER A 252 -11.24 -12.32 -3.24
CA SER A 252 -12.41 -11.50 -2.90
C SER A 252 -13.51 -11.56 -3.97
N PHE A 253 -13.18 -11.96 -5.20
CA PHE A 253 -14.14 -12.11 -6.30
C PHE A 253 -14.22 -13.56 -6.77
N HIS A 254 -15.45 -14.08 -6.85
CA HIS A 254 -15.75 -15.39 -7.41
C HIS A 254 -16.72 -15.24 -8.58
N ARG A 255 -16.28 -15.66 -9.78
CA ARG A 255 -17.02 -15.52 -11.02
C ARG A 255 -17.69 -16.83 -11.40
N PHE A 256 -18.94 -16.76 -11.85
CA PHE A 256 -19.75 -17.89 -12.31
C PHE A 256 -20.41 -17.53 -13.64
N ALA A 257 -20.40 -18.45 -14.60
CA ALA A 257 -21.00 -18.25 -15.92
C ALA A 257 -22.53 -18.19 -15.88
N SER A 258 -23.17 -18.73 -14.84
CA SER A 258 -24.63 -18.72 -14.70
C SER A 258 -25.10 -18.84 -13.26
N ALA A 259 -26.39 -18.54 -13.03
CA ALA A 259 -27.04 -18.76 -11.74
C ALA A 259 -27.00 -20.23 -11.26
N ARG A 260 -26.95 -21.18 -12.20
CA ARG A 260 -26.83 -22.61 -11.88
C ARG A 260 -25.47 -22.94 -11.28
N GLU A 261 -24.39 -22.44 -11.89
CA GLU A 261 -23.03 -22.70 -11.39
C GLU A 261 -22.82 -22.08 -10.01
N LEU A 262 -23.36 -20.87 -9.79
CA LEU A 262 -23.42 -20.26 -8.47
C LEU A 262 -24.18 -21.15 -7.47
N PHE A 263 -25.29 -21.75 -7.87
CA PHE A 263 -26.05 -22.66 -7.00
C PHE A 263 -25.25 -23.90 -6.62
N ASP A 264 -24.62 -24.55 -7.59
CA ASP A 264 -23.82 -25.75 -7.36
C ASP A 264 -22.64 -25.43 -6.42
N TRP A 265 -22.03 -24.25 -6.57
CA TRP A 265 -20.98 -23.76 -5.67
C TRP A 265 -21.47 -23.54 -4.24
N VAL A 266 -22.59 -22.80 -4.06
CA VAL A 266 -23.17 -22.56 -2.71
C VAL A 266 -23.58 -23.88 -2.05
N LYS A 267 -24.19 -24.81 -2.80
CA LYS A 267 -24.52 -26.16 -2.32
C LYS A 267 -23.27 -26.89 -1.86
N GLY A 268 -22.17 -26.81 -2.62
CA GLY A 268 -20.86 -27.36 -2.26
C GLY A 268 -20.32 -26.80 -0.93
N CYS A 269 -20.41 -25.47 -0.72
CA CYS A 269 -19.97 -24.84 0.52
C CYS A 269 -20.70 -25.34 1.77
N PHE A 270 -22.00 -25.66 1.66
CA PHE A 270 -22.77 -26.24 2.77
C PHE A 270 -22.64 -27.75 2.88
N ALA A 271 -22.26 -28.45 1.81
CA ALA A 271 -22.05 -29.90 1.83
C ALA A 271 -20.77 -30.28 2.58
N ALA A 272 -19.70 -29.49 2.43
CA ALA A 272 -18.42 -29.76 3.06
C ALA A 272 -18.36 -29.29 4.53
N THR A 273 -17.97 -30.19 5.43
CA THR A 273 -17.83 -29.89 6.87
C THR A 273 -16.85 -28.75 7.14
N ALA A 274 -15.77 -28.64 6.36
CA ALA A 274 -14.74 -27.61 6.53
C ALA A 274 -15.24 -26.19 6.25
N THR A 275 -16.22 -26.01 5.35
CA THR A 275 -16.70 -24.70 4.91
C THR A 275 -18.08 -24.35 5.46
N ARG A 276 -18.86 -25.33 5.93
CA ARG A 276 -20.26 -25.16 6.37
C ARG A 276 -20.43 -24.06 7.41
N ASP A 277 -19.60 -24.03 8.45
CA ASP A 277 -19.74 -23.06 9.54
C ASP A 277 -19.40 -21.64 9.08
N SER A 278 -18.36 -21.49 8.24
CA SER A 278 -18.02 -20.20 7.63
C SER A 278 -19.12 -19.74 6.67
N ALA A 279 -19.67 -20.63 5.85
CA ALA A 279 -20.78 -20.35 4.94
C ALA A 279 -22.03 -19.89 5.70
N ARG A 280 -22.34 -20.55 6.83
CA ARG A 280 -23.45 -20.17 7.72
C ARG A 280 -23.25 -18.76 8.30
N GLY A 281 -22.02 -18.41 8.69
CA GLY A 281 -21.67 -17.11 9.27
C GLY A 281 -22.01 -15.91 8.38
N HIS A 282 -22.05 -16.07 7.05
CA HIS A 282 -22.43 -15.01 6.11
C HIS A 282 -23.93 -14.62 6.20
N PHE A 283 -24.79 -15.53 6.66
CA PHE A 283 -26.25 -15.33 6.72
C PHE A 283 -26.78 -15.18 8.14
N LEU A 284 -26.17 -15.88 9.10
CA LEU A 284 -26.60 -15.92 10.49
C LEU A 284 -25.49 -15.45 11.43
N ARG A 285 -25.93 -14.88 12.54
CA ARG A 285 -25.13 -14.62 13.74
C ARG A 285 -25.60 -15.63 14.79
N SER A 286 -25.13 -16.88 14.74
CA SER A 286 -25.71 -17.98 15.53
C SER A 286 -25.78 -17.77 17.06
N SER A 287 -24.89 -16.94 17.63
CA SER A 287 -24.92 -16.55 19.06
C SER A 287 -25.98 -15.49 19.39
N MET A 288 -26.57 -14.90 18.36
CA MET A 288 -27.46 -13.74 18.40
C MET A 288 -28.85 -14.01 17.86
N ASP A 289 -28.93 -14.85 16.84
CA ASP A 289 -30.18 -15.18 16.21
C ASP A 289 -31.03 -16.05 17.13
N GLN A 290 -32.34 -15.77 17.12
CA GLN A 290 -33.31 -16.56 17.86
C GLN A 290 -33.27 -18.02 17.38
N PRO A 291 -33.39 -19.02 18.27
CA PRO A 291 -33.37 -20.43 17.88
C PRO A 291 -34.33 -20.79 16.75
N ALA A 292 -35.49 -20.12 16.69
CA ALA A 292 -36.46 -20.30 15.61
C ALA A 292 -35.93 -19.83 14.24
N ARG A 293 -35.20 -18.70 14.19
CA ARG A 293 -34.59 -18.16 12.97
C ARG A 293 -33.45 -19.08 12.48
N VAL A 294 -32.64 -19.55 13.42
CA VAL A 294 -31.56 -20.53 13.19
C VAL A 294 -32.15 -21.82 12.59
N ALA A 295 -33.21 -22.37 13.20
CA ALA A 295 -33.87 -23.57 12.71
C ALA A 295 -34.53 -23.38 11.33
N ALA A 296 -35.13 -22.22 11.05
CA ALA A 296 -35.72 -21.92 9.75
C ALA A 296 -34.66 -21.84 8.63
N PHE A 297 -33.47 -21.29 8.93
CA PHE A 297 -32.35 -21.31 8.00
C PHE A 297 -31.82 -22.74 7.78
N ASP A 298 -31.70 -23.54 8.85
CA ASP A 298 -31.29 -24.94 8.73
C ASP A 298 -32.21 -25.75 7.81
N GLN A 299 -33.53 -25.53 7.91
CA GLN A 299 -34.49 -26.13 6.97
C GLN A 299 -34.24 -25.70 5.52
N CYS A 300 -33.82 -24.45 5.28
CA CYS A 300 -33.45 -24.00 3.94
C CYS A 300 -32.17 -24.69 3.44
N ILE A 301 -31.17 -24.88 4.32
CA ILE A 301 -29.94 -25.60 3.98
C ILE A 301 -30.22 -27.08 3.70
N ASP A 302 -31.06 -27.74 4.50
CA ASP A 302 -31.46 -29.12 4.25
C ASP A 302 -32.13 -29.26 2.88
N ARG A 303 -33.02 -28.31 2.52
CA ARG A 303 -33.64 -28.25 1.19
C ARG A 303 -32.60 -28.01 0.09
N LEU A 304 -31.64 -27.12 0.29
CA LEU A 304 -30.56 -26.82 -0.66
C LEU A 304 -29.69 -28.06 -0.93
N LEU A 305 -29.36 -28.83 0.11
CA LEU A 305 -28.52 -30.02 -0.01
C LEU A 305 -29.24 -31.20 -0.64
N THR A 306 -30.56 -31.31 -0.43
CA THR A 306 -31.37 -32.44 -0.90
C THR A 306 -31.89 -32.28 -2.33
N HIS A 307 -32.15 -31.06 -2.79
CA HIS A 307 -32.76 -30.80 -4.10
C HIS A 307 -31.71 -30.46 -5.17
N GLU A 308 -32.00 -30.83 -6.41
CA GLU A 308 -31.24 -30.39 -7.59
C GLU A 308 -31.70 -29.00 -8.03
N TRP A 309 -30.89 -28.28 -8.81
CA TRP A 309 -31.16 -26.90 -9.25
C TRP A 309 -32.60 -26.69 -9.75
N LYS A 310 -33.15 -27.65 -10.53
CA LYS A 310 -34.49 -27.55 -11.12
C LYS A 310 -35.61 -27.56 -10.07
N ASP A 311 -35.43 -28.28 -8.98
CA ASP A 311 -36.45 -28.46 -7.93
C ASP A 311 -36.27 -27.45 -6.78
N ALA A 312 -35.08 -26.85 -6.71
CA ALA A 312 -34.73 -25.77 -5.77
C ALA A 312 -34.85 -24.37 -6.38
N GLN A 313 -35.47 -24.23 -7.57
CA GLN A 313 -35.65 -22.92 -8.20
C GLN A 313 -36.42 -21.97 -7.26
N GLY A 314 -35.79 -20.82 -6.96
CA GLY A 314 -36.32 -19.84 -6.01
C GLY A 314 -35.94 -20.06 -4.55
N LEU A 315 -35.13 -21.08 -4.23
CA LEU A 315 -34.51 -21.21 -2.90
C LEU A 315 -33.24 -20.35 -2.77
N LEU A 316 -32.36 -20.37 -3.77
CA LEU A 316 -31.22 -19.47 -3.85
C LEU A 316 -31.57 -18.27 -4.72
N ASN A 317 -31.19 -17.07 -4.28
CA ASN A 317 -31.50 -15.81 -4.94
C ASN A 317 -33.00 -15.65 -5.16
N GLN A 318 -33.80 -15.91 -4.12
CA GLN A 318 -35.25 -15.73 -4.16
C GLN A 318 -35.61 -14.27 -4.47
N ILE A 319 -34.79 -13.33 -3.98
CA ILE A 319 -34.95 -11.90 -4.21
C ILE A 319 -34.28 -11.54 -5.53
N GLN A 320 -35.10 -11.36 -6.55
CA GLN A 320 -34.63 -11.05 -7.92
C GLN A 320 -34.39 -9.56 -8.13
N ASP A 321 -35.04 -8.69 -7.36
CA ASP A 321 -34.84 -7.25 -7.48
C ASP A 321 -33.42 -6.85 -7.08
N PRO A 322 -32.82 -5.85 -7.75
CA PRO A 322 -31.55 -5.28 -7.32
C PRO A 322 -31.68 -4.57 -5.98
N ILE A 323 -30.55 -4.40 -5.29
CA ILE A 323 -30.47 -3.59 -4.08
C ILE A 323 -30.95 -2.16 -4.41
N PRO A 324 -31.96 -1.62 -3.71
CA PRO A 324 -32.42 -0.27 -3.95
C PRO A 324 -31.39 0.75 -3.46
N GLY A 325 -31.05 1.71 -4.31
CA GLY A 325 -30.08 2.77 -3.97
C GLY A 325 -28.63 2.31 -4.12
N ASP A 326 -27.75 2.82 -3.24
CA ASP A 326 -26.32 2.52 -3.26
C ASP A 326 -26.03 1.22 -2.47
N PRO A 327 -25.46 0.16 -3.10
CA PRO A 327 -25.14 -1.09 -2.41
C PRO A 327 -24.13 -0.92 -1.26
N PHE A 328 -23.23 0.06 -1.34
CA PHE A 328 -22.27 0.36 -0.28
C PHE A 328 -22.91 1.10 0.89
N ALA A 329 -23.95 1.91 0.64
CA ALA A 329 -24.77 2.50 1.69
C ALA A 329 -25.61 1.44 2.40
N TYR A 330 -26.13 0.44 1.67
CA TYR A 330 -26.80 -0.71 2.28
C TYR A 330 -25.86 -1.48 3.23
N TRP A 331 -24.62 -1.73 2.82
CA TRP A 331 -23.61 -2.34 3.70
C TRP A 331 -23.19 -1.48 4.88
N ARG A 332 -23.11 -0.16 4.71
CA ARG A 332 -22.93 0.78 5.83
C ARG A 332 -24.04 0.60 6.86
N ASP A 333 -25.27 0.46 6.41
CA ASP A 333 -26.43 0.36 7.30
C ASP A 333 -26.47 -0.99 8.03
N ILE A 334 -26.09 -2.09 7.36
CA ILE A 334 -25.84 -3.39 8.02
C ILE A 334 -24.74 -3.22 9.08
N ALA A 335 -23.61 -2.62 8.73
CA ALA A 335 -22.48 -2.46 9.65
C ALA A 335 -22.86 -1.60 10.88
N LYS A 336 -23.69 -0.56 10.67
CA LYS A 336 -24.28 0.26 11.74
C LYS A 336 -25.17 -0.57 12.67
N GLU A 337 -26.07 -1.36 12.10
CA GLU A 337 -27.01 -2.21 12.84
C GLU A 337 -26.27 -3.29 13.64
N GLU A 338 -25.34 -4.00 13.01
CA GLU A 338 -24.56 -5.04 13.67
C GLU A 338 -23.75 -4.51 14.85
N MET A 339 -23.10 -3.36 14.68
CA MET A 339 -22.36 -2.69 15.75
C MET A 339 -23.31 -2.24 16.88
N ALA A 340 -24.54 -1.84 16.57
CA ALA A 340 -25.53 -1.48 17.57
C ALA A 340 -26.05 -2.69 18.35
N GLU A 341 -26.31 -3.80 17.66
CA GLU A 341 -26.71 -5.07 18.26
C GLU A 341 -25.61 -5.62 19.18
N ASP A 342 -24.36 -5.59 18.73
CA ASP A 342 -23.20 -6.03 19.51
C ASP A 342 -23.04 -5.20 20.78
N ALA A 343 -23.16 -3.88 20.65
CA ALA A 343 -23.16 -2.99 21.81
C ALA A 343 -24.28 -3.38 22.80
N ARG A 344 -25.50 -3.62 22.30
CA ARG A 344 -26.66 -3.95 23.15
C ARG A 344 -26.46 -5.27 23.89
N LEU A 345 -25.84 -6.27 23.26
CA LEU A 345 -25.50 -7.51 23.97
C LEU A 345 -24.47 -7.31 25.05
N LEU A 346 -23.35 -6.68 24.67
CA LEU A 346 -22.15 -6.60 25.49
C LEU A 346 -22.38 -5.68 26.69
N LEU A 347 -23.28 -4.70 26.55
CA LEU A 347 -23.45 -3.62 27.52
C LEU A 347 -24.78 -3.66 28.29
N THR A 348 -25.76 -4.48 27.89
CA THR A 348 -27.11 -4.46 28.49
C THR A 348 -27.71 -5.85 28.84
N GLY A 349 -26.97 -6.97 28.70
CA GLY A 349 -27.47 -8.32 28.99
C GLY A 349 -27.35 -8.79 30.45
N ASN A 350 -28.41 -9.43 30.97
CA ASN A 350 -28.51 -10.01 32.32
C ASN A 350 -27.31 -10.91 32.73
N THR A 351 -27.03 -10.96 34.03
CA THR A 351 -25.87 -11.62 34.66
C THR A 351 -25.71 -13.11 34.30
N GLU A 352 -26.81 -13.84 34.09
CA GLU A 352 -26.80 -15.25 33.67
C GLU A 352 -26.51 -15.45 32.18
N LEU A 353 -26.93 -14.49 31.33
CA LEU A 353 -26.56 -14.44 29.92
C LEU A 353 -25.06 -14.12 29.77
N ARG A 354 -24.52 -13.25 30.64
CA ARG A 354 -23.10 -12.92 30.73
C ARG A 354 -22.21 -14.12 31.07
N LYS A 355 -22.62 -14.99 32.00
CA LYS A 355 -21.87 -16.23 32.29
C LYS A 355 -21.81 -17.16 31.08
N LYS A 356 -22.95 -17.46 30.43
CA LYS A 356 -22.99 -18.40 29.28
C LYS A 356 -22.42 -17.84 27.97
N ILE A 357 -22.71 -16.59 27.64
CA ILE A 357 -22.20 -15.95 26.41
C ILE A 357 -20.73 -15.60 26.58
N TRP A 358 -20.30 -15.05 27.72
CA TRP A 358 -18.88 -14.81 27.95
C TRP A 358 -18.10 -16.11 28.06
N MET A 359 -18.61 -17.23 28.57
CA MET A 359 -17.87 -18.52 28.56
C MET A 359 -17.71 -19.10 27.15
N GLY A 360 -18.68 -18.93 26.24
CA GLY A 360 -18.50 -19.26 24.82
C GLY A 360 -17.51 -18.32 24.12
N TYR A 361 -17.52 -17.03 24.50
CA TYR A 361 -16.50 -16.07 24.11
C TYR A 361 -15.15 -16.36 24.77
N LEU A 362 -15.10 -16.91 25.99
CA LEU A 362 -13.89 -17.17 26.78
C LEU A 362 -13.23 -18.47 26.30
N ASP A 363 -13.97 -19.48 25.85
CA ASP A 363 -13.40 -20.62 25.12
C ASP A 363 -12.81 -20.17 23.77
N ALA A 364 -13.47 -19.21 23.11
CA ALA A 364 -12.94 -18.49 21.93
C ALA A 364 -11.92 -17.38 22.27
N PHE A 365 -11.67 -17.07 23.54
CA PHE A 365 -10.66 -16.10 24.04
C PHE A 365 -9.41 -16.86 24.52
N VAL A 366 -9.60 -18.06 25.08
CA VAL A 366 -8.59 -18.92 25.70
C VAL A 366 -7.97 -19.91 24.70
N GLN A 367 -8.72 -20.45 23.72
CA GLN A 367 -8.12 -21.19 22.59
C GLN A 367 -7.41 -20.27 21.56
N VAL A 368 -7.38 -18.97 21.84
CA VAL A 368 -7.12 -17.87 20.91
C VAL A 368 -6.11 -16.88 21.52
N THR A 369 -5.26 -17.30 22.44
CA THR A 369 -4.10 -16.50 22.91
C THR A 369 -3.10 -16.14 21.80
N GLY A 370 -3.26 -16.69 20.58
CA GLY A 370 -2.60 -16.24 19.35
C GLY A 370 -3.50 -15.49 18.33
N ASN A 371 -4.81 -15.34 18.60
CA ASN A 371 -5.84 -14.86 17.67
C ASN A 371 -6.76 -13.76 18.28
N LEU A 372 -6.40 -13.17 19.43
CA LEU A 372 -7.14 -12.10 20.13
C LEU A 372 -7.32 -10.82 19.29
N ALA A 373 -6.83 -10.76 18.05
CA ALA A 373 -7.12 -9.72 17.07
C ALA A 373 -8.58 -9.75 16.59
N LEU A 374 -9.28 -10.88 16.66
CA LEU A 374 -10.58 -11.04 16.01
C LEU A 374 -11.79 -10.44 16.76
N LEU A 375 -11.60 -9.88 17.96
CA LEU A 375 -12.71 -9.40 18.81
C LEU A 375 -12.80 -7.87 18.93
N GLY A 376 -11.88 -7.13 18.28
CA GLY A 376 -11.92 -5.67 18.13
C GLY A 376 -12.34 -5.18 16.73
N TRP A 377 -12.71 -6.09 15.81
CA TRP A 377 -12.98 -5.75 14.40
C TRP A 377 -14.42 -6.04 13.99
N PRO A 378 -15.29 -5.03 13.97
CA PRO A 378 -16.58 -5.14 13.29
C PRO A 378 -16.39 -5.32 11.78
N VAL A 379 -17.36 -5.98 11.14
CA VAL A 379 -17.45 -6.24 9.68
C VAL A 379 -17.12 -4.98 8.88
N ALA A 380 -17.45 -3.80 9.40
CA ALA A 380 -17.11 -2.51 8.82
C ALA A 380 -15.65 -2.33 8.41
N LEU A 381 -14.71 -2.76 9.26
CA LEU A 381 -13.28 -2.64 8.99
C LEU A 381 -12.77 -3.75 8.06
N THR A 382 -13.45 -4.92 8.06
CA THR A 382 -13.21 -5.98 7.07
C THR A 382 -13.63 -5.55 5.67
N VAL A 383 -14.77 -4.87 5.55
CA VAL A 383 -15.31 -4.33 4.28
C VAL A 383 -14.39 -3.27 3.66
N ILE A 384 -13.64 -2.55 4.49
CA ILE A 384 -12.87 -1.36 4.10
C ILE A 384 -11.36 -1.62 3.91
N GLY A 385 -10.83 -2.78 4.33
CA GLY A 385 -9.43 -3.09 4.05
C GLY A 385 -8.75 -4.18 4.86
N ALA A 386 -9.40 -4.85 5.83
CA ALA A 386 -8.71 -5.87 6.63
C ALA A 386 -8.48 -7.22 5.89
N SER A 387 -8.22 -7.23 4.57
CA SER A 387 -8.47 -8.41 3.71
C SER A 387 -7.49 -8.66 2.57
N ALA A 388 -6.48 -7.81 2.38
CA ALA A 388 -5.70 -7.78 1.13
C ALA A 388 -4.55 -8.80 1.06
N VAL A 389 -4.77 -10.10 1.27
CA VAL A 389 -3.72 -11.11 1.59
C VAL A 389 -2.53 -11.25 0.62
N ASN A 390 -2.43 -10.58 -0.54
CA ASN A 390 -1.27 -10.82 -1.44
C ASN A 390 -0.63 -9.62 -2.16
N ILE A 391 -0.78 -8.38 -1.65
CA ILE A 391 0.23 -7.31 -1.91
C ILE A 391 0.47 -6.54 -0.62
N GLY A 392 1.67 -6.67 -0.07
CA GLY A 392 2.16 -5.76 0.98
C GLY A 392 1.82 -6.20 2.41
N LEU A 393 2.74 -6.93 3.03
CA LEU A 393 3.41 -6.69 4.32
C LEU A 393 2.63 -6.24 5.58
N ASN A 394 1.49 -5.54 5.50
CA ASN A 394 0.82 -4.94 6.67
C ASN A 394 -0.33 -5.78 7.25
N ILE A 395 -0.65 -6.93 6.64
CA ILE A 395 -1.82 -7.74 7.04
C ILE A 395 -1.47 -8.75 8.11
N ASP A 396 -0.23 -9.25 8.11
CA ASP A 396 0.27 -10.08 9.19
C ASP A 396 0.27 -9.30 10.52
N GLN A 397 0.53 -7.99 10.52
CA GLN A 397 0.36 -7.15 11.72
C GLN A 397 -1.10 -6.85 12.07
N ALA A 398 -1.99 -6.70 11.09
CA ALA A 398 -3.43 -6.54 11.36
C ALA A 398 -4.03 -7.78 12.06
N PHE A 399 -3.61 -9.00 11.68
CA PHE A 399 -4.14 -10.24 12.26
C PHE A 399 -3.30 -10.82 13.41
N LYS A 400 -1.96 -10.73 13.34
CA LYS A 400 -1.02 -11.30 14.34
C LYS A 400 -0.37 -10.25 15.24
N GLY A 401 -0.74 -8.96 15.10
CA GLY A 401 -0.25 -7.89 15.95
C GLY A 401 -0.48 -8.26 17.42
N LYS A 402 0.61 -8.28 18.19
CA LYS A 402 0.57 -8.68 19.61
C LYS A 402 -0.14 -7.62 20.45
N THR A 403 -0.23 -6.39 19.95
CA THR A 403 -0.84 -5.25 20.62
C THR A 403 -1.88 -4.54 19.76
N LEU A 404 -2.74 -3.75 20.39
CA LEU A 404 -3.82 -3.02 19.72
C LEU A 404 -3.30 -1.97 18.71
N ALA A 405 -2.21 -1.28 19.00
CA ALA A 405 -1.70 -0.26 18.08
C ALA A 405 -1.06 -0.87 16.82
N GLN A 406 -0.35 -1.99 16.95
CA GLN A 406 0.14 -2.77 15.80
C GLN A 406 -1.00 -3.20 14.88
N ARG A 407 -2.11 -3.63 15.50
CA ARG A 407 -3.36 -3.98 14.82
C ARG A 407 -3.96 -2.78 14.07
N LYS A 408 -4.10 -1.61 14.72
CA LYS A 408 -4.61 -0.37 14.10
C LYS A 408 -3.72 0.13 12.96
N ALA A 409 -2.40 0.08 13.14
CA ALA A 409 -1.44 0.42 12.09
C ALA A 409 -1.57 -0.52 10.89
N GLY A 410 -1.75 -1.83 11.14
CA GLY A 410 -2.06 -2.82 10.10
C GLY A 410 -3.33 -2.50 9.31
N VAL A 411 -4.43 -2.09 10.00
CA VAL A 411 -5.66 -1.63 9.33
C VAL A 411 -5.39 -0.42 8.45
N LEU A 412 -4.77 0.61 9.02
CA LEU A 412 -4.52 1.86 8.31
C LEU A 412 -3.66 1.62 7.07
N GLY A 413 -2.60 0.80 7.21
CA GLY A 413 -1.76 0.40 6.10
C GLY A 413 -2.52 -0.36 5.01
N ALA A 414 -3.46 -1.24 5.39
CA ALA A 414 -4.27 -1.98 4.42
C ALA A 414 -5.28 -1.08 3.70
N ILE A 415 -5.93 -0.14 4.40
CA ILE A 415 -6.81 0.87 3.77
C ILE A 415 -6.01 1.80 2.85
N ALA A 416 -4.85 2.27 3.29
CA ALA A 416 -3.98 3.13 2.49
C ALA A 416 -3.52 2.42 1.20
N ASN A 417 -3.21 1.11 1.29
CA ASN A 417 -2.90 0.28 0.13
C ASN A 417 -4.11 0.07 -0.79
N ALA A 418 -5.31 -0.14 -0.23
CA ALA A 418 -6.54 -0.23 -1.02
C ALA A 418 -6.79 1.06 -1.81
N ILE A 419 -6.70 2.22 -1.15
CA ILE A 419 -6.76 3.53 -1.81
C ILE A 419 -5.69 3.63 -2.89
N TYR A 420 -4.43 3.31 -2.58
CA TYR A 420 -3.34 3.35 -3.55
C TYR A 420 -3.62 2.51 -4.81
N LEU A 421 -4.06 1.26 -4.64
CA LEU A 421 -4.38 0.35 -5.75
C LEU A 421 -5.60 0.81 -6.54
N ALA A 422 -6.63 1.34 -5.88
CA ALA A 422 -7.81 1.88 -6.55
C ALA A 422 -7.44 3.04 -7.48
N PHE A 423 -6.53 3.93 -7.08
CA PHE A 423 -6.07 5.03 -7.95
C PHE A 423 -5.12 4.57 -9.08
N ASN A 424 -4.56 3.36 -8.97
CA ASN A 424 -3.62 2.79 -9.94
C ASN A 424 -4.16 1.55 -10.68
N LEU A 425 -5.49 1.44 -10.80
CA LEU A 425 -6.17 0.38 -11.57
C LEU A 425 -5.64 0.18 -12.99
N PRO A 426 -5.35 1.24 -13.79
CA PRO A 426 -4.87 1.04 -15.17
C PRO A 426 -3.56 0.26 -15.25
N LEU A 427 -2.69 0.43 -14.26
CA LEU A 427 -1.41 -0.27 -14.19
C LEU A 427 -1.60 -1.74 -13.81
N LEU A 428 -2.53 -2.04 -12.91
CA LEU A 428 -2.95 -3.42 -12.59
C LEU A 428 -3.60 -4.12 -13.79
N ALA A 429 -4.36 -3.37 -14.60
CA ALA A 429 -5.03 -3.91 -15.78
C ALA A 429 -4.11 -4.15 -16.98
N GLY A 430 -2.85 -3.68 -16.91
CA GLY A 430 -1.88 -3.67 -18.00
C GLY A 430 -2.34 -2.80 -19.17
N THR A 431 -1.41 -2.24 -19.96
CA THR A 431 -1.73 -1.49 -21.19
C THR A 431 -2.22 -2.41 -22.32
N ALA A 432 -3.31 -3.14 -22.12
CA ALA A 432 -3.89 -4.06 -23.11
C ALA A 432 -4.86 -3.37 -24.09
N ARG A 433 -4.72 -2.06 -24.33
CA ARG A 433 -5.35 -1.41 -25.50
C ARG A 433 -4.59 -1.67 -26.82
N ALA A 434 -3.37 -2.22 -26.78
CA ALA A 434 -2.56 -2.49 -27.97
C ALA A 434 -2.77 -3.90 -28.59
N GLY A 435 -3.43 -4.83 -27.91
CA GLY A 435 -3.56 -6.23 -28.37
C GLY A 435 -4.90 -6.61 -29.03
N GLY A 436 -5.95 -5.79 -28.87
CA GLY A 436 -7.31 -6.16 -29.26
C GLY A 436 -7.70 -5.87 -30.72
N ARG A 437 -6.85 -5.18 -31.50
CA ARG A 437 -7.14 -4.84 -32.91
C ARG A 437 -6.51 -5.76 -33.95
N LEU A 438 -5.79 -6.80 -33.55
CA LEU A 438 -5.09 -7.71 -34.48
C LEU A 438 -5.84 -9.02 -34.79
N ALA A 439 -7.07 -9.21 -34.29
CA ALA A 439 -7.82 -10.46 -34.47
C ALA A 439 -9.00 -10.38 -35.46
N ASN A 440 -9.36 -9.20 -36.00
CA ASN A 440 -10.39 -9.09 -37.03
C ASN A 440 -10.00 -7.99 -38.03
N GLU A 441 -9.32 -8.39 -39.09
CA GLU A 441 -9.51 -7.96 -40.48
C GLU A 441 -8.37 -8.49 -41.35
N VAL A 442 -8.58 -9.70 -41.89
CA VAL A 442 -7.84 -10.17 -43.05
C VAL A 442 -8.48 -9.55 -44.28
N SER A 443 -7.71 -8.78 -45.04
CA SER A 443 -7.98 -8.17 -46.37
C SER A 443 -8.44 -6.71 -46.38
N ALA A 444 -7.47 -5.79 -46.48
CA ALA A 444 -7.50 -4.72 -47.47
C ALA A 444 -6.08 -4.16 -47.72
N ALA A 445 -5.64 -4.30 -48.97
CA ALA A 445 -4.61 -3.58 -49.72
C ALA A 445 -3.47 -2.82 -48.99
N SER A 446 -2.26 -3.22 -49.38
CA SER A 446 -0.96 -2.56 -49.28
C SER A 446 -0.96 -1.04 -49.51
N MET A 447 -0.42 -0.28 -48.55
CA MET A 447 0.20 1.04 -48.72
C MET A 447 1.51 1.08 -47.90
N PRO A 448 2.56 1.80 -48.36
CA PRO A 448 3.91 1.66 -47.86
C PRO A 448 4.09 2.32 -46.49
N VAL A 449 4.84 1.65 -45.62
CA VAL A 449 5.37 2.21 -44.38
C VAL A 449 6.43 3.24 -44.74
N SER A 450 6.08 4.52 -44.62
CA SER A 450 7.06 5.60 -44.60
C SER A 450 7.78 5.58 -43.25
N HIS A 451 9.03 5.11 -43.26
CA HIS A 451 10.07 5.62 -42.37
C HIS A 451 10.18 7.14 -42.58
N GLU A 452 10.29 7.92 -41.51
CA GLU A 452 11.41 8.86 -41.38
C GLU A 452 11.65 9.25 -39.91
N PRO A 453 12.92 9.53 -39.54
CA PRO A 453 13.39 9.86 -38.19
C PRO A 453 13.34 11.39 -37.94
N ILE A 454 13.79 11.81 -36.76
CA ILE A 454 14.41 13.10 -36.37
C ILE A 454 13.83 13.60 -35.03
N VAL A 455 14.76 13.70 -34.06
CA VAL A 455 14.63 14.32 -32.74
C VAL A 455 13.96 15.69 -32.85
N ASP A 456 12.85 15.91 -32.12
CA ASP A 456 12.24 17.23 -31.98
C ASP A 456 12.98 18.02 -30.89
N PRO A 457 13.69 19.12 -31.23
CA PRO A 457 14.42 19.96 -30.27
C PRO A 457 13.52 20.62 -29.21
N LEU A 458 12.19 20.55 -29.37
CA LEU A 458 11.18 21.12 -28.47
C LEU A 458 10.74 20.19 -27.35
N ALA A 459 11.07 18.90 -27.40
CA ALA A 459 10.74 17.95 -26.34
C ALA A 459 11.46 18.26 -25.00
N ASN A 460 12.43 19.16 -25.01
CA ASN A 460 13.20 19.59 -23.85
C ASN A 460 12.60 20.80 -23.11
N LEU A 461 11.47 21.33 -23.58
CA LEU A 461 10.73 22.41 -22.91
C LEU A 461 9.46 21.78 -22.37
N ASN A 462 9.44 21.47 -21.07
CA ASN A 462 8.29 20.88 -20.39
C ASN A 462 7.03 21.73 -20.64
N GLY A 463 6.14 21.23 -21.51
CA GLY A 463 4.85 21.84 -21.78
C GLY A 463 3.95 21.70 -20.56
N ASN A 464 3.80 22.77 -19.79
CA ASN A 464 2.70 22.88 -18.84
C ASN A 464 1.39 23.14 -19.58
N HIS A 465 0.35 22.45 -19.13
CA HIS A 465 -1.05 22.58 -19.53
C HIS A 465 -1.53 24.04 -19.57
N LEU A 466 -1.69 24.60 -20.77
CA LEU A 466 -2.56 25.73 -21.04
C LEU A 466 -3.42 25.36 -22.26
N THR A 467 -4.69 25.02 -22.03
CA THR A 467 -5.69 24.94 -23.10
C THR A 467 -5.95 26.35 -23.60
N LEU A 468 -5.52 26.67 -24.83
CA LEU A 468 -5.80 27.96 -25.51
C LEU A 468 -7.26 28.04 -25.98
N GLU A 469 -8.21 27.64 -25.15
CA GLU A 469 -9.64 27.64 -25.49
C GLU A 469 -10.14 29.08 -25.70
N GLY A 470 -10.62 29.37 -26.92
CA GLY A 470 -11.29 30.62 -27.28
C GLY A 470 -10.42 31.73 -27.88
N VAL A 471 -9.10 31.56 -28.04
CA VAL A 471 -8.21 32.58 -28.63
C VAL A 471 -7.91 32.26 -30.10
N ALA A 472 -8.50 33.01 -31.02
CA ALA A 472 -8.25 32.84 -32.46
C ALA A 472 -6.88 33.43 -32.87
N PRO A 473 -6.12 32.77 -33.76
CA PRO A 473 -4.86 33.30 -34.29
C PRO A 473 -5.09 34.58 -35.11
N GLN A 474 -4.19 35.54 -34.99
CA GLN A 474 -4.28 36.80 -35.73
C GLN A 474 -4.12 36.58 -37.23
N THR A 475 -4.97 37.22 -38.04
CA THR A 475 -4.99 37.09 -39.51
C THR A 475 -4.34 38.28 -40.25
N THR A 476 -3.92 39.31 -39.52
CA THR A 476 -3.32 40.52 -40.09
C THR A 476 -2.03 40.18 -40.85
N PRO A 477 -1.88 40.62 -42.12
CA PRO A 477 -0.64 40.42 -42.88
C PRO A 477 0.57 41.07 -42.18
N GLY A 478 1.68 40.35 -42.11
CA GLY A 478 2.92 40.79 -41.45
C GLY A 478 3.35 39.88 -40.30
N ARG A 479 4.24 40.36 -39.42
CA ARG A 479 4.90 39.55 -38.38
C ARG A 479 3.97 38.88 -37.36
N TRP A 480 2.73 39.36 -37.25
CA TRP A 480 1.75 38.88 -36.27
C TRP A 480 0.82 37.79 -36.82
N ARG A 481 0.88 37.49 -38.11
CA ARG A 481 0.04 36.46 -38.73
C ARG A 481 0.31 35.10 -38.08
N GLY A 482 -0.74 34.43 -37.62
CA GLY A 482 -0.65 33.10 -36.99
C GLY A 482 -0.27 33.10 -35.51
N ILE A 483 -0.07 34.27 -34.88
CA ILE A 483 0.21 34.41 -33.43
C ILE A 483 -1.11 34.50 -32.66
N GLN A 484 -1.22 33.77 -31.56
CA GLN A 484 -2.27 33.91 -30.56
C GLN A 484 -1.76 34.81 -29.43
N GLN A 485 -2.35 35.98 -29.26
CA GLN A 485 -1.97 36.92 -28.21
C GLN A 485 -3.02 36.89 -27.09
N LEU A 486 -2.57 36.61 -25.86
CA LEU A 486 -3.41 36.65 -24.66
C LEU A 486 -3.61 38.10 -24.18
N ALA A 487 -4.64 38.34 -23.37
CA ALA A 487 -4.97 39.67 -22.84
C ALA A 487 -3.84 40.29 -21.98
N ASN A 488 -2.96 39.46 -21.44
CA ASN A 488 -1.77 39.86 -20.68
C ASN A 488 -0.56 40.25 -21.57
N GLY A 489 -0.73 40.22 -22.90
CA GLY A 489 0.31 40.57 -23.88
C GLY A 489 1.21 39.40 -24.30
N GLU A 490 1.03 38.21 -23.73
CA GLU A 490 1.82 37.03 -24.08
C GLU A 490 1.49 36.49 -25.47
N THR A 491 2.52 36.03 -26.17
CA THR A 491 2.44 35.56 -27.55
C THR A 491 2.69 34.06 -27.65
N TRP A 492 1.78 33.37 -28.31
CA TRP A 492 1.72 31.92 -28.40
C TRP A 492 1.52 31.45 -29.84
N ILE A 493 1.97 30.24 -30.12
CA ILE A 493 1.72 29.52 -31.37
C ILE A 493 1.29 28.09 -31.08
N THR A 494 0.60 27.47 -32.04
CA THR A 494 0.38 26.02 -32.03
C THR A 494 1.32 25.39 -33.03
N LEU A 495 2.28 24.60 -32.55
CA LEU A 495 3.25 23.88 -33.36
C LEU A 495 3.03 22.38 -33.15
N ARG A 496 2.75 21.65 -34.24
CA ARG A 496 2.43 20.21 -34.21
C ARG A 496 1.32 19.82 -33.22
N GLY A 497 0.32 20.69 -33.06
CA GLY A 497 -0.83 20.45 -32.17
C GLY A 497 -0.60 20.78 -30.69
N LEU A 498 0.58 21.28 -30.31
CA LEU A 498 0.91 21.69 -28.95
C LEU A 498 1.12 23.21 -28.85
N PRO A 499 0.68 23.86 -27.76
CA PRO A 499 0.88 25.28 -27.54
C PRO A 499 2.30 25.59 -27.07
N TYR A 500 2.97 26.54 -27.72
CA TYR A 500 4.29 27.02 -27.33
C TYR A 500 4.30 28.54 -27.18
N ARG A 501 4.96 29.02 -26.11
CA ARG A 501 5.21 30.45 -25.91
C ARG A 501 6.34 30.90 -26.82
N VAL A 502 6.14 32.03 -27.50
CA VAL A 502 7.14 32.61 -28.40
C VAL A 502 7.41 34.08 -28.09
N THR A 503 8.60 34.56 -28.42
CA THR A 503 8.98 35.97 -28.38
C THR A 503 9.61 36.36 -29.71
N PHE A 504 9.33 37.56 -30.22
CA PHE A 504 9.94 38.04 -31.47
C PHE A 504 11.35 38.57 -31.21
N ASP A 505 12.33 38.06 -31.95
CA ASP A 505 13.72 38.53 -31.93
C ASP A 505 13.94 39.49 -33.10
N GLU A 506 14.13 40.79 -32.81
CA GLU A 506 14.34 41.81 -33.84
C GLU A 506 15.66 41.63 -34.60
N SER A 507 16.68 41.04 -33.98
CA SER A 507 17.99 40.84 -34.61
C SER A 507 17.96 39.74 -35.68
N LEU A 508 17.11 38.74 -35.50
CA LEU A 508 16.95 37.59 -36.40
C LEU A 508 15.70 37.70 -37.28
N SER A 509 14.90 38.76 -37.09
CA SER A 509 13.61 38.98 -37.79
C SER A 509 12.69 37.75 -37.77
N GLY A 510 12.62 37.06 -36.62
CA GLY A 510 11.91 35.79 -36.48
C GLY A 510 11.36 35.55 -35.07
N TRP A 511 10.43 34.61 -34.93
CA TRP A 511 9.86 34.22 -33.65
C TRP A 511 10.69 33.10 -33.01
N LYS A 512 10.80 33.11 -31.69
CA LYS A 512 11.63 32.19 -30.93
C LYS A 512 10.84 31.55 -29.82
N VAL A 513 10.92 30.22 -29.69
CA VAL A 513 10.25 29.50 -28.60
C VAL A 513 10.98 29.77 -27.29
N VAL A 514 10.26 30.11 -26.23
CA VAL A 514 10.80 30.43 -24.90
C VAL A 514 10.10 29.60 -23.82
N ASP A 515 10.81 29.34 -22.72
CA ASP A 515 10.23 28.71 -21.55
C ASP A 515 9.13 29.61 -20.95
N PRO A 516 7.89 29.12 -20.78
CA PRO A 516 6.82 29.89 -20.15
C PRO A 516 7.14 30.36 -18.73
N GLN A 517 7.93 29.59 -17.97
CA GLN A 517 8.33 29.90 -16.59
C GLN A 517 9.60 30.75 -16.51
N ASN A 518 10.36 30.87 -17.61
CA ASN A 518 11.57 31.68 -17.68
C ASN A 518 11.77 32.34 -19.06
N PRO A 519 10.90 33.30 -19.45
CA PRO A 519 10.86 33.86 -20.81
C PRO A 519 12.06 34.75 -21.17
N PHE A 520 12.90 35.13 -20.19
CA PHE A 520 14.09 35.97 -20.38
C PHE A 520 15.40 35.18 -20.24
N ALA A 521 15.35 33.84 -20.22
CA ALA A 521 16.53 33.00 -20.16
C ALA A 521 17.50 33.30 -21.32
N PHE A 522 18.80 33.36 -21.01
CA PHE A 522 19.86 33.60 -22.00
C PHE A 522 20.00 32.47 -23.02
N SER A 523 19.49 31.27 -22.73
CA SER A 523 19.50 30.13 -23.65
C SER A 523 18.51 30.36 -24.79
N SER A 524 19.03 30.31 -26.01
CA SER A 524 18.22 30.55 -27.19
C SER A 524 17.42 29.32 -27.58
N GLY A 525 16.13 29.29 -27.24
CA GLY A 525 15.19 28.33 -27.82
C GLY A 525 15.12 28.46 -29.35
N PRO A 526 14.56 27.46 -30.05
CA PRO A 526 14.62 27.40 -31.50
C PRO A 526 13.82 28.52 -32.17
N LEU A 527 14.34 29.02 -33.29
CA LEU A 527 13.61 29.94 -34.18
C LEU A 527 12.51 29.17 -34.92
N VAL A 528 11.35 29.79 -34.99
CA VAL A 528 10.16 29.27 -35.67
C VAL A 528 9.62 30.32 -36.64
N PHE A 529 9.10 29.86 -37.78
CA PHE A 529 8.51 30.71 -38.82
C PHE A 529 7.21 30.09 -39.33
N LEU A 530 6.31 30.95 -39.81
CA LEU A 530 5.06 30.52 -40.43
C LEU A 530 5.31 30.27 -41.92
N ASN A 531 5.04 29.06 -42.40
CA ASN A 531 5.21 28.69 -43.82
C ASN A 531 4.08 29.28 -44.70
N ALA A 532 4.18 29.09 -46.02
CA ALA A 532 3.21 29.62 -46.99
C ALA A 532 1.81 28.98 -46.85
N GLN A 533 1.72 27.81 -46.21
CA GLN A 533 0.51 27.05 -45.94
C GLN A 533 -0.18 27.48 -44.63
N GLY A 534 0.44 28.36 -43.84
CA GLY A 534 -0.12 28.85 -42.57
C GLY A 534 0.18 27.96 -41.37
N GLU A 535 1.17 27.08 -41.46
CA GLU A 535 1.63 26.22 -40.36
C GLU A 535 2.99 26.70 -39.83
N TRP A 536 3.20 26.57 -38.52
CA TRP A 536 4.48 26.92 -37.89
C TRP A 536 5.50 25.80 -38.09
N GLU A 537 6.74 26.18 -38.42
CA GLU A 537 7.87 25.27 -38.62
C GLU A 537 9.14 25.79 -37.93
N GLN A 538 10.08 24.89 -37.63
CA GLN A 538 11.35 25.22 -36.97
C GLN A 538 12.48 25.44 -37.99
N ALA A 539 13.33 26.44 -37.76
CA ALA A 539 14.54 26.65 -38.55
C ALA A 539 15.62 25.60 -38.27
N ALA A 540 16.17 25.00 -39.35
CA ALA A 540 17.26 24.03 -39.28
C ALA A 540 18.55 24.68 -38.74
N ARG A 541 19.25 24.00 -37.80
CA ARG A 541 20.52 24.48 -37.25
C ARG A 541 21.66 24.30 -38.27
N THR A 542 22.21 25.39 -38.77
CA THR A 542 23.49 25.38 -39.51
C THR A 542 24.66 25.33 -38.53
N GLY A 543 25.33 24.19 -38.42
CA GLY A 543 26.62 24.06 -37.72
C GLY A 543 27.77 24.59 -38.59
N LEU A 544 28.65 25.41 -38.02
CA LEU A 544 29.88 25.88 -38.68
C LEU A 544 31.00 24.85 -38.52
N ALA A 545 31.65 24.48 -39.63
CA ALA A 545 32.85 23.65 -39.67
C ALA A 545 34.12 24.50 -39.81
N GLY A 546 35.13 24.26 -38.96
CA GLY A 546 36.51 24.77 -39.09
C GLY A 546 37.20 24.88 -37.72
N GLY A 547 38.45 24.46 -37.47
CA GLY A 547 39.49 23.79 -38.26
C GLY A 547 40.54 23.15 -37.31
N ALA A 548 41.31 22.16 -37.80
CA ALA A 548 42.38 21.44 -37.08
C ALA A 548 43.78 22.11 -37.29
N PRO A 549 44.93 21.65 -36.71
CA PRO A 549 45.18 20.43 -35.90
C PRO A 549 46.13 20.58 -34.68
N PHE A 550 46.18 19.58 -33.81
CA PHE A 550 47.43 19.12 -33.17
C PHE A 550 47.41 17.59 -33.03
N ASP A 551 48.47 16.96 -33.54
CA ASP A 551 48.69 15.53 -33.71
C ASP A 551 48.86 14.75 -32.39
N VAL A 552 48.13 13.64 -32.26
CA VAL A 552 48.55 12.43 -31.51
C VAL A 552 48.00 11.21 -32.29
N PRO A 553 48.76 10.11 -32.47
CA PRO A 553 48.58 9.20 -33.61
C PRO A 553 47.33 8.33 -33.54
N LEU A 554 46.68 8.16 -34.70
CA LEU A 554 45.63 7.19 -34.94
C LEU A 554 46.17 5.75 -34.83
N SER A 555 45.58 4.97 -33.93
CA SER A 555 45.53 3.51 -34.04
C SER A 555 44.23 3.11 -34.73
N SER A 556 44.36 2.77 -36.01
CA SER A 556 43.57 1.82 -36.82
C SER A 556 42.13 1.46 -36.41
N SER A 557 41.19 1.94 -37.24
CA SER A 557 40.03 1.23 -37.79
C SER A 557 39.18 0.36 -36.83
N VAL A 558 38.08 0.94 -36.36
CA VAL A 558 36.84 0.18 -36.16
C VAL A 558 35.83 0.74 -37.16
N GLN A 559 35.54 -0.04 -38.21
CA GLN A 559 34.38 0.20 -39.07
C GLN A 559 33.11 0.25 -38.19
N PRO A 560 32.10 1.08 -38.50
CA PRO A 560 30.84 1.04 -37.78
C PRO A 560 30.20 -0.34 -38.00
N THR A 561 30.31 -1.22 -37.01
CA THR A 561 29.41 -2.35 -36.88
C THR A 561 28.01 -1.75 -36.75
N SER A 562 27.06 -2.22 -37.57
CA SER A 562 25.67 -1.79 -37.43
C SER A 562 25.19 -2.11 -36.01
N THR A 563 25.11 -1.12 -35.14
CA THR A 563 24.59 -1.32 -33.79
C THR A 563 23.09 -1.58 -33.90
N ALA A 564 22.59 -2.61 -33.23
CA ALA A 564 21.16 -2.94 -33.20
C ALA A 564 20.28 -1.90 -32.45
N PHE A 565 20.89 -0.80 -32.00
CA PHE A 565 20.28 0.22 -31.15
C PHE A 565 20.54 1.61 -31.72
N GLY A 566 19.57 2.50 -31.57
CA GLY A 566 19.71 3.91 -31.94
C GLY A 566 20.64 4.66 -30.98
N VAL A 567 21.34 5.68 -31.50
CA VAL A 567 22.11 6.63 -30.70
C VAL A 567 21.32 7.93 -30.60
N THR A 568 21.06 8.40 -29.38
CA THR A 568 20.20 9.55 -29.10
C THR A 568 20.96 10.62 -28.32
N GLY A 569 20.87 11.87 -28.73
CA GLY A 569 21.27 13.02 -27.90
C GLY A 569 20.14 13.45 -26.97
N SER A 570 20.44 14.00 -25.80
CA SER A 570 19.42 14.42 -24.83
C SER A 570 19.88 15.64 -24.03
N THR A 571 19.18 16.76 -24.16
CA THR A 571 19.54 17.96 -23.39
C THR A 571 19.26 17.80 -21.89
N PHE A 572 18.30 16.94 -21.54
CA PHE A 572 18.06 16.53 -20.16
C PHE A 572 19.33 15.88 -19.59
N TRP A 573 19.89 14.90 -20.29
CA TRP A 573 21.12 14.23 -19.83
C TRP A 573 22.35 15.11 -19.98
N ASP A 574 22.38 16.04 -20.94
CA ASP A 574 23.45 17.05 -21.02
C ASP A 574 23.50 17.92 -19.76
N HIS A 575 22.36 18.15 -19.11
CA HIS A 575 22.29 18.86 -17.83
C HIS A 575 22.66 17.97 -16.64
N TYR A 576 22.05 16.78 -16.52
CA TYR A 576 22.19 15.92 -15.33
C TYR A 576 23.45 15.07 -15.31
N MET A 577 24.16 14.94 -16.43
CA MET A 577 25.47 14.29 -16.48
C MET A 577 26.61 15.23 -16.04
N LEU A 578 26.34 16.54 -15.91
CA LEU A 578 27.31 17.49 -15.36
C LEU A 578 27.44 17.31 -13.84
N ILE A 579 28.60 17.69 -13.31
CA ILE A 579 28.79 17.86 -11.86
C ILE A 579 28.20 19.20 -11.47
N ASN A 580 27.13 19.18 -10.68
CA ASN A 580 26.53 20.38 -10.10
C ASN A 580 26.09 20.09 -8.66
N VAL A 581 27.02 20.24 -7.72
CA VAL A 581 26.81 19.91 -6.30
C VAL A 581 25.64 20.69 -5.68
N TYR A 582 25.42 21.94 -6.12
CA TYR A 582 24.34 22.77 -5.59
C TYR A 582 22.96 22.27 -6.03
N GLU A 583 22.76 22.04 -7.33
CA GLU A 583 21.48 21.52 -7.83
C GLU A 583 21.25 20.08 -7.40
N GLU A 584 22.30 19.26 -7.31
CA GLU A 584 22.23 17.90 -6.78
C GLU A 584 21.71 17.88 -5.34
N LYS A 585 22.27 18.74 -4.48
CA LYS A 585 21.79 18.90 -3.10
C LYS A 585 20.37 19.44 -3.04
N ARG A 586 20.04 20.47 -3.82
CA ARG A 586 18.69 21.08 -3.85
C ARG A 586 17.61 20.07 -4.26
N LEU A 587 17.90 19.21 -5.24
CA LEU A 587 16.99 18.15 -5.68
C LEU A 587 16.89 17.02 -4.65
N ALA A 588 17.98 16.65 -3.99
CA ALA A 588 17.94 15.69 -2.89
C ALA A 588 17.04 16.19 -1.74
N GLU A 589 17.21 17.43 -1.29
CA GLU A 589 16.39 18.04 -0.24
C GLU A 589 14.91 18.10 -0.63
N ALA A 590 14.61 18.49 -1.88
CA ALA A 590 13.23 18.53 -2.39
C ALA A 590 12.59 17.13 -2.44
N ALA A 591 13.35 16.12 -2.84
CA ALA A 591 12.87 14.74 -2.89
C ALA A 591 12.69 14.14 -1.49
N ILE A 592 13.60 14.41 -0.54
CA ILE A 592 13.44 14.01 0.87
C ILE A 592 12.17 14.62 1.46
N ALA A 593 11.99 15.94 1.33
CA ALA A 593 10.79 16.63 1.83
C ALA A 593 9.50 16.05 1.22
N ARG A 594 9.53 15.65 -0.06
CA ARG A 594 8.41 14.96 -0.71
C ARG A 594 8.17 13.58 -0.10
N GLN A 595 9.22 12.78 0.11
CA GLN A 595 9.10 11.46 0.72
C GLN A 595 8.54 11.54 2.15
N GLU A 596 9.00 12.49 2.95
CA GLU A 596 8.46 12.75 4.29
C GLU A 596 6.96 13.06 4.28
N ALA A 597 6.46 13.69 3.21
CA ALA A 597 5.04 14.03 3.07
C ALA A 597 4.16 12.85 2.62
N VAL A 598 4.73 11.81 2.00
CA VAL A 598 3.96 10.67 1.46
C VAL A 598 4.09 9.39 2.28
N VAL A 599 5.12 9.28 3.14
CA VAL A 599 5.28 8.20 4.11
C VAL A 599 4.22 8.31 5.21
N ASP A 600 3.56 7.19 5.50
CA ASP A 600 2.42 7.13 6.42
C ASP A 600 2.69 6.18 7.58
N ILE A 601 3.43 6.69 8.57
CA ILE A 601 3.88 5.95 9.74
C ILE A 601 3.27 6.52 11.03
N TYR A 602 3.43 5.77 12.12
CA TYR A 602 3.02 6.18 13.46
C TYR A 602 3.68 7.52 13.86
N ARG A 603 2.93 8.39 14.52
CA ARG A 603 3.40 9.70 15.00
C ARG A 603 3.23 9.74 16.51
N MET A 604 4.33 9.99 17.20
CA MET A 604 4.34 10.11 18.66
C MET A 604 3.68 11.42 19.11
N ASP A 605 2.97 11.36 20.22
CA ASP A 605 2.49 12.54 20.93
C ASP A 605 3.65 13.27 21.65
N PRO A 606 3.52 14.57 21.97
CA PRO A 606 4.62 15.35 22.54
C PRO A 606 5.12 14.87 23.92
N ASP A 607 4.30 14.13 24.65
CA ASP A 607 4.59 13.56 25.97
C ASP A 607 5.12 12.11 25.91
N GLU A 608 5.23 11.54 24.71
CA GLU A 608 5.74 10.19 24.49
C GLU A 608 7.26 10.18 24.28
N GLU A 609 7.93 9.16 24.82
CA GLU A 609 9.39 9.01 24.77
C GLU A 609 9.81 7.85 23.86
N VAL A 610 11.04 7.95 23.34
CA VAL A 610 11.74 6.85 22.68
C VAL A 610 12.44 6.03 23.74
N VAL A 611 12.30 4.71 23.67
CA VAL A 611 12.87 3.74 24.61
C VAL A 611 13.76 2.78 23.83
N THR A 612 14.92 2.47 24.38
CA THR A 612 15.76 1.39 23.84
C THR A 612 15.30 0.05 24.40
N ASP A 613 14.99 -0.90 23.53
CA ASP A 613 14.48 -2.20 23.96
C ASP A 613 15.59 -3.20 24.37
N SER A 614 15.20 -4.43 24.68
CA SER A 614 16.15 -5.50 25.06
C SER A 614 17.10 -5.93 23.94
N GLU A 615 16.79 -5.61 22.68
CA GLU A 615 17.65 -5.87 21.51
C GLU A 615 18.57 -4.68 21.22
N GLY A 616 18.47 -3.58 21.98
CA GLY A 616 19.26 -2.37 21.78
C GLY A 616 18.70 -1.44 20.70
N GLU A 617 17.48 -1.68 20.22
CA GLU A 617 16.84 -0.88 19.18
C GLU A 617 16.05 0.28 19.79
N ASP A 618 16.18 1.48 19.20
CA ASP A 618 15.33 2.62 19.52
C ASP A 618 13.92 2.36 19.02
N VAL A 619 13.00 2.18 19.96
CA VAL A 619 11.59 1.90 19.70
C VAL A 619 10.72 2.87 20.46
N HIS A 620 9.49 3.03 20.00
CA HIS A 620 8.49 3.72 20.78
C HIS A 620 7.53 2.68 21.37
N ILE A 621 7.34 2.73 22.70
CA ILE A 621 6.31 1.96 23.38
C ILE A 621 5.20 2.94 23.73
N ASP A 622 4.07 2.81 23.06
CA ASP A 622 2.95 3.71 23.32
C ASP A 622 2.30 3.46 24.69
N LEU A 623 1.38 4.34 25.08
CA LEU A 623 0.63 4.26 26.34
C LEU A 623 -0.19 2.96 26.49
N TRP A 624 -0.32 2.17 25.42
CA TRP A 624 -1.00 0.88 25.39
C TRP A 624 -0.04 -0.32 25.37
N GLY A 625 1.27 -0.08 25.49
CA GLY A 625 2.31 -1.10 25.53
C GLY A 625 2.71 -1.65 24.16
N ALA A 626 2.31 -0.99 23.06
CA ALA A 626 2.70 -1.42 21.72
C ALA A 626 4.09 -0.93 21.34
N LYS A 627 4.96 -1.87 20.99
CA LYS A 627 6.26 -1.59 20.38
C LYS A 627 6.06 -1.17 18.92
N HIS A 628 6.43 0.06 18.59
CA HIS A 628 6.57 0.64 17.26
C HIS A 628 8.05 0.73 16.89
N ARG A 629 8.46 0.04 15.84
CA ARG A 629 9.84 0.12 15.28
C ARG A 629 9.99 1.21 14.22
N VAL A 630 8.88 1.57 13.58
CA VAL A 630 8.84 2.57 12.50
C VAL A 630 7.90 3.69 12.94
N PHE A 631 8.46 4.84 13.28
CA PHE A 631 7.69 5.97 13.81
C PHE A 631 8.37 7.30 13.54
N LYS A 632 7.59 8.37 13.70
CA LYS A 632 8.03 9.76 13.66
C LYS A 632 7.77 10.42 15.02
N THR A 633 8.78 11.05 15.58
CA THR A 633 8.68 11.85 16.82
C THR A 633 8.01 13.21 16.57
N HIS A 634 7.60 13.89 17.63
CA HIS A 634 6.95 15.20 17.55
C HIS A 634 7.86 16.32 16.98
N ASP A 635 9.18 16.18 17.10
CA ASP A 635 10.20 17.06 16.51
C ASP A 635 10.52 16.72 15.04
N ALA A 636 9.73 15.83 14.44
CA ALA A 636 9.83 15.36 13.07
C ALA A 636 11.02 14.44 12.76
N THR A 637 11.67 13.86 13.76
CA THR A 637 12.70 12.83 13.59
C THR A 637 12.07 11.47 13.23
N PHE A 638 12.67 10.77 12.26
CA PHE A 638 12.21 9.47 11.79
C PHE A 638 13.06 8.35 12.39
N HIS A 639 12.42 7.31 12.92
CA HIS A 639 13.08 6.18 13.58
C HIS A 639 12.73 4.86 12.90
N VAL A 640 13.79 4.07 12.63
CA VAL A 640 13.78 2.66 12.22
C VAL A 640 15.23 2.19 12.08
N GLU A 641 15.61 1.11 12.74
CA GLU A 641 17.00 0.63 12.70
C GLU A 641 17.31 -0.09 11.39
N ASN A 642 16.43 -0.99 10.95
CA ASN A 642 16.67 -1.86 9.79
C ASN A 642 16.83 -1.08 8.47
N ILE A 643 16.05 -0.01 8.28
CA ILE A 643 16.17 0.82 7.07
C ILE A 643 17.41 1.71 7.18
N ARG A 644 17.72 2.25 8.37
CA ARG A 644 18.96 3.01 8.58
C ARG A 644 20.19 2.17 8.23
N ARG A 645 20.28 0.92 8.71
CA ARG A 645 21.37 -0.01 8.36
C ARG A 645 21.51 -0.21 6.84
N TYR A 646 20.39 -0.43 6.14
CA TYR A 646 20.40 -0.55 4.67
C TYR A 646 20.93 0.71 3.96
N THR A 647 20.56 1.90 4.43
CA THR A 647 21.03 3.17 3.82
C THR A 647 22.51 3.46 4.08
N VAL A 648 23.08 2.86 5.14
CA VAL A 648 24.53 2.96 5.41
C VAL A 648 25.29 1.96 4.54
N ASP A 649 24.86 0.71 4.53
CA ASP A 649 25.39 -0.31 3.63
C ASP A 649 24.29 -1.27 3.15
N GLY A 650 23.89 -1.10 1.89
CA GLY A 650 22.92 -1.98 1.25
C GLY A 650 23.38 -3.44 1.14
N GLY A 651 24.68 -3.72 1.31
CA GLY A 651 25.27 -5.05 1.40
C GLY A 651 24.70 -5.90 2.55
N VAL A 652 24.30 -5.26 3.65
CA VAL A 652 23.79 -5.92 4.88
C VAL A 652 22.66 -6.92 4.60
N TYR A 653 21.83 -6.64 3.58
CA TYR A 653 20.78 -7.55 3.12
C TYR A 653 21.06 -8.09 1.71
N ASN A 654 21.62 -7.28 0.82
CA ASN A 654 21.78 -7.67 -0.57
C ASN A 654 22.87 -8.71 -0.79
N GLN A 655 23.85 -8.88 0.10
CA GLN A 655 24.85 -9.95 -0.03
C GLN A 655 24.18 -11.32 -0.05
N TYR A 656 23.40 -11.63 0.99
CA TYR A 656 22.66 -12.90 1.07
C TYR A 656 21.70 -13.07 -0.11
N LEU A 657 20.94 -12.04 -0.49
CA LEU A 657 20.01 -12.11 -1.62
C LEU A 657 20.71 -12.35 -2.97
N ARG A 658 22.00 -12.00 -3.10
CA ARG A 658 22.79 -12.16 -4.33
C ARG A 658 23.61 -13.43 -4.39
N THR A 659 24.05 -13.96 -3.25
CA THR A 659 25.04 -15.05 -3.18
C THR A 659 24.59 -16.25 -2.35
N GLY A 660 23.58 -16.10 -1.50
CA GLY A 660 23.17 -17.09 -0.50
C GLY A 660 24.12 -17.18 0.71
N THR A 661 25.09 -16.27 0.82
CA THR A 661 26.05 -16.23 1.93
C THR A 661 25.70 -15.13 2.91
N VAL A 662 25.98 -15.34 4.20
CA VAL A 662 25.77 -14.31 5.23
C VAL A 662 26.62 -13.07 4.89
N TYR A 663 26.15 -11.90 5.33
CA TYR A 663 26.91 -10.66 5.21
C TYR A 663 28.21 -10.76 6.03
N GLU A 664 29.32 -10.34 5.44
CA GLU A 664 30.63 -10.30 6.11
C GLU A 664 31.26 -8.94 5.80
N ASP A 665 31.51 -8.13 6.82
CA ASP A 665 32.28 -6.90 6.72
C ASP A 665 33.52 -6.97 7.62
N ALA A 666 34.61 -6.34 7.18
CA ALA A 666 35.88 -6.30 7.89
C ALA A 666 35.82 -5.45 9.16
N GLU A 667 34.90 -4.48 9.24
CA GLU A 667 34.70 -3.59 10.38
C GLU A 667 33.51 -4.01 11.27
N HIS A 668 32.53 -4.72 10.70
CA HIS A 668 31.36 -5.25 11.43
C HIS A 668 31.19 -6.75 11.14
N PRO A 669 31.51 -7.66 12.08
CA PRO A 669 31.20 -9.07 11.88
C PRO A 669 29.69 -9.19 11.68
N GLY A 670 29.26 -9.72 10.52
CA GLY A 670 27.85 -9.94 10.25
C GLY A 670 27.22 -10.95 11.21
N LEU A 671 25.94 -11.27 10.99
CA LEU A 671 25.21 -12.22 11.82
C LEU A 671 25.90 -13.60 11.79
N ALA A 672 25.82 -14.37 12.88
CA ALA A 672 26.61 -15.59 13.04
C ALA A 672 26.09 -16.75 12.17
N THR A 673 24.82 -16.70 11.75
CA THR A 673 24.14 -17.78 11.04
C THR A 673 23.30 -17.29 9.86
N MET A 674 23.00 -18.20 8.92
CA MET A 674 22.10 -17.92 7.79
C MET A 674 20.67 -17.67 8.28
N GLU A 675 20.23 -18.40 9.30
CA GLU A 675 18.90 -18.27 9.90
C GLU A 675 18.67 -16.87 10.49
N GLU A 676 19.65 -16.34 11.24
CA GLU A 676 19.60 -14.97 11.76
C GLU A 676 19.54 -13.95 10.62
N GLN A 677 20.34 -14.11 9.57
CA GLN A 677 20.33 -13.23 8.40
C GLN A 677 18.97 -13.23 7.69
N ILE A 678 18.32 -14.40 7.58
CA ILE A 678 16.99 -14.52 6.99
C ILE A 678 15.94 -13.83 7.86
N GLU A 679 15.98 -14.05 9.18
CA GLU A 679 15.08 -13.36 10.12
C GLU A 679 15.27 -11.84 10.03
N ASP A 680 16.51 -11.37 9.94
CA ASP A 680 16.83 -9.95 9.83
C ASP A 680 16.29 -9.33 8.54
N ILE A 681 16.43 -10.04 7.40
CA ILE A 681 15.81 -9.63 6.13
C ILE A 681 14.29 -9.61 6.25
N GLN A 682 13.68 -10.59 6.94
CA GLN A 682 12.23 -10.60 7.16
C GLN A 682 11.79 -9.40 8.00
N ARG A 683 12.55 -9.03 9.05
CA ARG A 683 12.29 -7.85 9.89
C ARG A 683 12.38 -6.56 9.07
N PHE A 684 13.42 -6.41 8.24
CA PHE A 684 13.55 -5.29 7.30
C PHE A 684 12.35 -5.21 6.35
N VAL A 685 11.96 -6.34 5.77
CA VAL A 685 10.83 -6.44 4.85
C VAL A 685 9.52 -6.08 5.57
N ASP A 686 9.34 -6.45 6.83
CA ASP A 686 8.19 -6.03 7.63
C ASP A 686 8.18 -4.51 7.86
N ASP A 687 9.33 -3.92 8.23
CA ASP A 687 9.45 -2.48 8.52
C ASP A 687 9.19 -1.61 7.30
N VAL A 688 9.79 -1.92 6.15
CA VAL A 688 9.53 -1.18 4.90
C VAL A 688 8.09 -1.32 4.42
N GLY A 689 7.43 -2.41 4.79
CA GLY A 689 6.01 -2.63 4.52
C GLY A 689 5.11 -1.56 5.11
N THR A 690 5.49 -1.01 6.26
CA THR A 690 4.69 -0.01 6.99
C THR A 690 4.68 1.37 6.33
N LEU A 691 5.66 1.66 5.46
CA LEU A 691 5.84 3.00 4.87
C LEU A 691 4.81 3.34 3.78
N GLY A 692 4.28 2.31 3.13
CA GLY A 692 3.39 2.42 1.97
C GLY A 692 4.13 2.66 0.65
N PHE A 693 3.38 2.61 -0.45
CA PHE A 693 3.90 2.79 -1.81
C PHE A 693 3.62 4.20 -2.35
N ASN A 694 4.48 4.66 -3.26
CA ASN A 694 4.26 5.92 -3.98
C ASN A 694 4.81 5.85 -5.42
N ASN A 695 4.12 6.46 -6.38
CA ASN A 695 4.54 6.47 -7.79
C ASN A 695 4.37 7.83 -8.49
N ASP A 696 4.44 8.92 -7.74
CA ASP A 696 4.15 10.27 -8.26
C ASP A 696 5.30 10.89 -9.07
N VAL A 697 6.48 10.27 -9.09
CA VAL A 697 7.73 10.85 -9.60
C VAL A 697 8.45 9.90 -10.54
N THR A 698 9.31 10.42 -11.41
CA THR A 698 10.20 9.57 -12.20
C THR A 698 11.39 9.15 -11.36
N LEU A 699 11.74 7.88 -11.43
CA LEU A 699 12.83 7.26 -10.69
C LEU A 699 13.97 6.89 -11.64
N TYR A 700 15.20 7.11 -11.19
CA TYR A 700 16.42 6.88 -11.97
C TYR A 700 17.39 6.00 -11.20
N ARG A 701 18.08 5.12 -11.92
CA ARG A 701 19.15 4.28 -11.35
C ARG A 701 20.30 4.18 -12.33
N GLY A 702 21.52 4.49 -11.88
CA GLY A 702 22.73 4.26 -12.66
C GLY A 702 23.33 2.88 -12.34
N GLY A 703 24.11 2.36 -13.28
CA GLY A 703 24.93 1.16 -13.11
C GLY A 703 26.18 1.21 -13.99
N SER A 704 27.24 0.54 -13.52
CA SER A 704 28.52 0.41 -14.21
C SER A 704 29.13 -0.96 -13.87
N GLY A 705 30.17 -1.36 -14.58
CA GLY A 705 30.89 -2.62 -14.40
C GLY A 705 31.74 -2.67 -13.14
N GLU A 706 32.11 -1.50 -12.60
CA GLU A 706 32.67 -1.34 -11.25
C GLU A 706 31.63 -1.65 -10.16
N ARG A 707 30.36 -1.76 -10.55
CA ARG A 707 29.24 -2.17 -9.70
C ARG A 707 28.67 -3.49 -10.21
N SER A 708 27.88 -4.16 -9.39
CA SER A 708 27.29 -5.45 -9.77
C SER A 708 26.22 -5.36 -10.88
N THR A 709 25.95 -4.18 -11.48
CA THR A 709 24.92 -3.96 -12.51
C THR A 709 25.54 -3.31 -13.75
N SER A 710 25.86 -4.12 -14.76
CA SER A 710 26.58 -3.70 -15.97
C SER A 710 25.66 -3.51 -17.18
N GLY A 711 25.87 -2.43 -17.92
CA GLY A 711 25.23 -2.13 -19.20
C GLY A 711 25.67 -3.00 -20.38
N GLN A 712 26.72 -3.81 -20.22
CA GLN A 712 27.31 -4.58 -21.33
C GLN A 712 26.31 -5.57 -21.94
N PHE A 713 25.49 -6.23 -21.12
CA PHE A 713 24.56 -7.23 -21.65
C PHE A 713 23.41 -6.59 -22.44
N PHE A 714 23.01 -5.35 -22.14
CA PHE A 714 22.05 -4.60 -22.95
C PHE A 714 22.61 -4.25 -24.34
N ARG A 715 23.94 -4.08 -24.45
CA ARG A 715 24.64 -3.86 -25.73
C ARG A 715 24.86 -5.15 -26.53
N SER A 716 24.68 -6.31 -25.92
CA SER A 716 24.98 -7.61 -26.55
C SER A 716 24.03 -8.03 -27.68
N GLY A 717 22.91 -7.32 -27.86
CA GLY A 717 21.85 -7.70 -28.80
C GLY A 717 20.97 -8.87 -28.33
N ARG A 718 21.22 -9.41 -27.12
CA ARG A 718 20.43 -10.53 -26.56
C ARG A 718 19.16 -10.09 -25.82
N VAL A 719 19.03 -8.80 -25.53
CA VAL A 719 17.89 -8.18 -24.84
C VAL A 719 17.14 -7.29 -25.81
N GLU A 720 15.82 -7.41 -25.83
CA GLU A 720 14.96 -6.68 -26.75
C GLU A 720 13.92 -5.82 -26.03
N VAL A 721 13.42 -4.80 -26.71
CA VAL A 721 12.24 -4.05 -26.23
C VAL A 721 11.06 -5.01 -26.10
N GLY A 722 10.42 -4.96 -24.93
CA GLY A 722 9.34 -5.85 -24.53
C GLY A 722 9.76 -7.03 -23.67
N ASP A 723 11.06 -7.36 -23.56
CA ASP A 723 11.57 -8.30 -22.57
C ASP A 723 11.31 -7.78 -21.14
N VAL A 724 11.28 -8.70 -20.17
CA VAL A 724 10.95 -8.42 -18.77
C VAL A 724 12.18 -8.63 -17.89
N LEU A 725 12.51 -7.62 -17.10
CA LEU A 725 13.52 -7.69 -16.04
C LEU A 725 12.85 -8.04 -14.70
N THR A 726 13.54 -8.77 -13.83
CA THR A 726 13.13 -8.97 -12.44
C THR A 726 14.28 -8.64 -11.51
N ASN A 727 14.00 -8.04 -10.36
CA ASN A 727 15.02 -7.87 -9.33
C ASN A 727 15.05 -9.09 -8.39
N THR A 728 16.27 -9.55 -8.08
CA THR A 728 16.56 -10.63 -7.14
C THR A 728 17.10 -10.13 -5.79
N ASP A 729 17.31 -8.81 -5.68
CA ASP A 729 17.79 -8.12 -4.50
C ASP A 729 16.94 -6.85 -4.24
N ILE A 730 17.20 -6.16 -3.12
CA ILE A 730 16.56 -4.88 -2.83
C ILE A 730 17.19 -3.84 -3.74
N THR A 731 16.41 -3.39 -4.72
CA THR A 731 16.85 -2.48 -5.78
C THR A 731 16.44 -1.04 -5.43
N SER A 732 17.44 -0.17 -5.23
CA SER A 732 17.23 1.27 -5.01
C SER A 732 17.18 2.07 -6.33
N PHE A 733 16.29 3.05 -6.38
CA PHE A 733 16.25 4.12 -7.38
C PHE A 733 16.22 5.47 -6.67
N SER A 734 16.63 6.54 -7.35
CA SER A 734 16.55 7.90 -6.84
C SER A 734 15.63 8.77 -7.67
N GLU A 735 14.96 9.70 -6.99
CA GLU A 735 14.22 10.80 -7.63
C GLU A 735 15.15 11.86 -8.23
N ASN A 736 16.42 11.86 -7.81
CA ASN A 736 17.43 12.80 -8.23
C ASN A 736 18.22 12.23 -9.43
N PRO A 737 18.08 12.80 -10.66
CA PRO A 737 18.77 12.28 -11.83
C PRO A 737 20.30 12.38 -11.76
N TYR A 738 20.85 13.27 -10.91
CA TYR A 738 22.29 13.34 -10.67
C TYR A 738 22.86 12.08 -10.01
N GLN A 739 22.06 11.35 -9.23
CA GLN A 739 22.47 10.06 -8.68
C GLN A 739 22.72 9.04 -9.79
N ALA A 740 21.92 9.05 -10.86
CA ALA A 740 22.15 8.15 -12.00
C ALA A 740 23.52 8.39 -12.66
N ARG A 741 23.98 9.64 -12.76
CA ARG A 741 25.34 9.97 -13.23
C ARG A 741 26.40 9.39 -12.29
N SER A 742 26.27 9.58 -10.97
CA SER A 742 27.26 9.06 -10.01
C SER A 742 27.42 7.54 -10.11
N PHE A 743 26.32 6.80 -10.24
CA PHE A 743 26.38 5.34 -10.35
C PHE A 743 26.73 4.82 -11.75
N ALA A 744 26.39 5.55 -12.82
CA ALA A 744 26.65 5.09 -14.19
C ALA A 744 28.06 5.41 -14.71
N SER A 745 28.86 6.17 -13.94
CA SER A 745 30.19 6.64 -14.33
C SER A 745 31.30 6.00 -13.47
N SER A 746 32.55 6.39 -13.72
CA SER A 746 33.71 6.03 -12.91
C SER A 746 33.64 6.49 -11.44
N GLN A 747 32.65 7.32 -11.07
CA GLN A 747 32.39 7.64 -9.66
C GLN A 747 31.88 6.44 -8.87
N ALA A 748 31.18 5.49 -9.53
CA ALA A 748 30.64 4.27 -8.92
C ALA A 748 29.82 4.50 -7.62
N GLY A 749 29.12 5.63 -7.52
CA GLY A 749 28.36 6.03 -6.31
C GLY A 749 29.10 6.95 -5.35
N GLY A 750 30.35 7.31 -5.65
CA GLY A 750 31.12 8.28 -4.87
C GLY A 750 30.52 9.69 -4.90
N ASN A 751 30.75 10.44 -3.83
CA ASN A 751 30.29 11.83 -3.71
C ASN A 751 31.00 12.73 -4.73
N ALA A 752 30.23 13.62 -5.37
CA ALA A 752 30.72 14.60 -6.34
C ALA A 752 31.88 15.48 -5.80
N VAL A 753 31.95 15.69 -4.48
CA VAL A 753 33.01 16.48 -3.83
C VAL A 753 34.33 15.70 -3.68
N SER A 754 34.28 14.37 -3.74
CA SER A 754 35.44 13.48 -3.51
C SER A 754 36.18 13.09 -4.79
N ILE A 755 35.83 13.71 -5.93
CA ILE A 755 36.37 13.34 -7.25
C ILE A 755 37.77 13.94 -7.44
N THR A 756 38.76 13.07 -7.62
CA THR A 756 40.17 13.44 -7.87
C THR A 756 40.59 13.28 -9.34
N ALA A 757 39.74 12.71 -10.20
CA ALA A 757 40.00 12.41 -11.60
C ALA A 757 38.79 12.74 -12.50
N PRO A 758 38.96 12.95 -13.82
CA PRO A 758 37.84 13.18 -14.73
C PRO A 758 36.84 12.02 -14.71
N VAL A 759 35.56 12.36 -14.72
CA VAL A 759 34.45 11.39 -14.78
C VAL A 759 34.40 10.75 -16.16
N THR A 760 34.44 9.43 -16.22
CA THR A 760 34.41 8.68 -17.48
C THR A 760 33.22 7.71 -17.53
N PHE A 761 32.84 7.36 -18.75
CA PHE A 761 31.77 6.43 -19.05
C PHE A 761 32.24 5.40 -20.08
N ASP A 762 31.84 4.14 -19.91
CA ASP A 762 32.31 3.03 -20.73
C ASP A 762 31.15 2.15 -21.23
N ASP A 763 31.49 0.99 -21.81
CA ASP A 763 30.50 0.06 -22.38
C ASP A 763 29.70 -0.69 -21.30
N SER A 764 30.02 -0.48 -20.02
CA SER A 764 29.26 -0.97 -18.88
C SER A 764 28.34 0.10 -18.28
N SER A 765 28.46 1.37 -18.67
CA SER A 765 27.56 2.43 -18.21
C SER A 765 26.12 2.20 -18.69
N VAL A 766 25.18 2.18 -17.74
CA VAL A 766 23.73 2.02 -17.95
C VAL A 766 22.95 2.95 -17.02
N VAL A 767 21.83 3.46 -17.52
CA VAL A 767 20.85 4.23 -16.73
C VAL A 767 19.46 3.63 -16.96
N PHE A 768 18.83 3.21 -15.88
CA PHE A 768 17.42 2.83 -15.84
C PHE A 768 16.58 4.06 -15.57
N GLU A 769 15.52 4.23 -16.37
CA GLU A 769 14.52 5.28 -16.21
C GLU A 769 13.17 4.60 -15.98
N LEU A 770 12.55 4.91 -14.85
CA LEU A 770 11.24 4.39 -14.46
C LEU A 770 10.27 5.57 -14.33
N PRO A 771 9.50 5.88 -15.38
CA PRO A 771 8.64 7.06 -15.42
C PRO A 771 7.57 7.07 -14.31
N ALA A 772 7.20 8.28 -13.88
CA ALA A 772 6.08 8.47 -12.95
C ALA A 772 4.82 7.73 -13.43
N ARG A 773 4.06 7.17 -12.48
CA ARG A 773 2.83 6.38 -12.73
C ARG A 773 2.99 5.10 -13.54
N GLN A 774 4.22 4.70 -13.89
CA GLN A 774 4.48 3.43 -14.58
C GLN A 774 4.96 2.32 -13.64
N TYR A 775 4.82 2.49 -12.34
CA TYR A 775 5.20 1.51 -11.32
C TYR A 775 4.28 1.55 -10.10
N LEU A 776 4.25 0.47 -9.32
CA LEU A 776 3.42 0.28 -8.12
C LEU A 776 4.24 0.03 -6.86
N GLY A 777 5.43 -0.56 -6.99
CA GLY A 777 6.14 -1.20 -5.88
C GLY A 777 7.18 -0.35 -5.18
N ALA A 778 7.32 0.94 -5.50
CA ALA A 778 8.38 1.77 -4.91
C ALA A 778 8.02 2.20 -3.49
N ILE A 779 8.97 2.01 -2.58
CA ILE A 779 8.85 2.36 -1.17
C ILE A 779 9.84 3.50 -0.88
N PRO A 780 9.37 4.71 -0.56
CA PRO A 780 10.23 5.84 -0.21
C PRO A 780 10.88 5.62 1.16
N ILE A 781 12.22 5.61 1.22
CA ILE A 781 12.99 5.34 2.45
C ILE A 781 13.94 6.48 2.87
N ALA A 782 14.07 7.52 2.04
CA ALA A 782 14.99 8.63 2.29
C ALA A 782 14.81 9.33 3.65
N PRO A 783 13.59 9.47 4.23
CA PRO A 783 13.42 10.07 5.56
C PRO A 783 14.19 9.36 6.68
N PHE A 784 14.55 8.10 6.50
CA PHE A 784 15.28 7.29 7.48
C PHE A 784 16.79 7.21 7.19
N SER A 785 17.24 7.79 6.07
CA SER A 785 18.64 7.72 5.66
C SER A 785 19.53 8.56 6.58
N SER A 786 20.71 8.03 6.86
CA SER A 786 21.78 8.81 7.52
C SER A 786 22.55 9.70 6.54
N ASN A 787 22.31 9.55 5.23
CA ASN A 787 22.99 10.28 4.18
C ASN A 787 22.08 11.37 3.56
N PRO A 788 22.29 12.66 3.87
CA PRO A 788 21.38 13.74 3.47
C PRO A 788 21.33 14.02 1.95
N GLY A 789 22.10 13.30 1.13
CA GLY A 789 22.07 13.39 -0.33
C GLY A 789 21.27 12.29 -1.03
N GLU A 790 20.81 11.27 -0.29
CA GLU A 790 20.24 10.05 -0.86
C GLU A 790 18.71 10.04 -0.79
N ALA A 791 18.09 10.54 -1.85
CA ALA A 791 16.64 10.47 -2.04
C ALA A 791 16.24 9.12 -2.65
N GLU A 792 16.33 8.04 -1.88
CA GLU A 792 16.10 6.67 -2.36
C GLU A 792 14.64 6.21 -2.23
N SER A 793 14.20 5.46 -3.23
CA SER A 793 13.01 4.61 -3.18
C SER A 793 13.42 3.20 -3.58
N ILE A 794 13.04 2.21 -2.77
CA ILE A 794 13.44 0.81 -2.99
C ILE A 794 12.30 -0.02 -3.58
N PHE A 795 12.69 -1.07 -4.29
CA PHE A 795 11.84 -2.18 -4.70
C PHE A 795 12.36 -3.45 -4.05
N LEU A 796 11.50 -4.13 -3.28
CA LEU A 796 11.78 -5.46 -2.76
C LEU A 796 11.91 -6.48 -3.90
N PRO A 797 12.65 -7.59 -3.72
CA PRO A 797 12.78 -8.63 -4.75
C PRO A 797 11.42 -9.14 -5.26
N GLY A 798 11.38 -9.59 -6.52
CA GLY A 798 10.18 -10.16 -7.14
C GLY A 798 9.28 -9.17 -7.87
N ARG A 799 9.80 -8.00 -8.27
CA ARG A 799 9.11 -7.06 -9.15
C ARG A 799 9.52 -7.30 -10.59
N TYR A 800 8.55 -7.16 -11.50
CA TYR A 800 8.75 -7.36 -12.93
C TYR A 800 8.69 -6.04 -13.66
N PHE A 801 9.67 -5.78 -14.53
CA PHE A 801 9.82 -4.54 -15.27
C PHE A 801 9.92 -4.80 -16.76
N GLN A 802 8.91 -4.42 -17.54
CA GLN A 802 8.96 -4.52 -18.99
C GLN A 802 9.84 -3.40 -19.56
N ILE A 803 10.76 -3.74 -20.45
CA ILE A 803 11.57 -2.77 -21.19
C ILE A 803 10.69 -2.10 -22.25
N GLU A 804 10.47 -0.80 -22.12
CA GLU A 804 9.75 0.02 -23.09
C GLU A 804 10.67 0.65 -24.14
N GLN A 805 11.91 0.95 -23.75
CA GLN A 805 12.87 1.60 -24.62
C GLN A 805 14.29 1.17 -24.29
N LEU A 806 15.09 0.97 -25.34
CA LEU A 806 16.49 0.63 -25.26
C LEU A 806 17.28 1.37 -26.34
N ASP A 807 18.13 2.32 -25.93
CA ASP A 807 18.95 3.12 -26.83
C ASP A 807 20.24 3.62 -26.15
N GLU A 808 21.28 3.91 -26.93
CA GLU A 808 22.49 4.54 -26.38
C GLU A 808 22.31 6.05 -26.33
N VAL A 809 22.41 6.63 -25.14
CA VAL A 809 22.42 8.10 -24.99
C VAL A 809 23.86 8.57 -25.01
N ARG A 810 24.16 9.54 -25.88
CA ARG A 810 25.51 10.09 -26.04
C ARG A 810 25.48 11.61 -26.04
N GLY A 811 26.32 12.20 -25.20
CA GLY A 811 26.60 13.64 -25.18
C GLY A 811 28.08 13.94 -25.43
N ALA A 812 28.51 15.15 -25.12
CA ALA A 812 29.88 15.60 -25.39
C ALA A 812 30.96 14.82 -24.61
N PHE A 813 30.65 14.36 -23.40
CA PHE A 813 31.61 13.70 -22.49
C PHE A 813 31.07 12.43 -21.82
N TYR A 814 29.82 12.05 -22.09
CA TYR A 814 29.16 10.90 -21.48
C TYR A 814 28.54 9.98 -22.54
N ARG A 815 28.44 8.70 -22.21
CA ARG A 815 27.68 7.70 -22.97
C ARG A 815 27.15 6.62 -22.05
N PHE A 816 25.93 6.15 -22.24
CA PHE A 816 25.38 5.02 -21.47
C PHE A 816 24.22 4.36 -22.22
N MET A 817 23.89 3.11 -21.88
CA MET A 817 22.62 2.52 -22.33
C MET A 817 21.49 3.06 -21.48
N ARG A 818 20.50 3.70 -22.10
CA ARG A 818 19.23 3.98 -21.43
C ARG A 818 18.34 2.75 -21.53
N VAL A 819 17.81 2.33 -20.39
CA VAL A 819 16.81 1.27 -20.29
C VAL A 819 15.57 1.88 -19.64
N ARG A 820 14.60 2.32 -20.45
CA ARG A 820 13.32 2.80 -19.93
C ARG A 820 12.43 1.60 -19.65
N ILE A 821 11.92 1.53 -18.44
CA ILE A 821 11.16 0.39 -17.94
C ILE A 821 9.83 0.83 -17.34
N LYS A 822 8.86 -0.08 -17.32
CA LYS A 822 7.62 0.03 -16.53
C LYS A 822 7.40 -1.23 -15.71
N GLU A 823 6.83 -1.11 -14.52
CA GLU A 823 6.44 -2.28 -13.73
C GLU A 823 5.25 -2.98 -14.39
N VAL A 824 5.30 -4.31 -14.44
CA VAL A 824 4.21 -5.16 -14.92
C VAL A 824 3.86 -6.18 -13.83
N PRO A 825 2.60 -6.62 -13.77
CA PRO A 825 2.15 -7.47 -12.67
C PRO A 825 2.70 -8.90 -12.69
N ALA A 826 3.14 -9.38 -13.86
CA ALA A 826 3.64 -10.73 -14.07
C ALA A 826 4.55 -10.78 -15.31
N PRO A 827 5.34 -11.85 -15.47
CA PRO A 827 6.06 -12.11 -16.71
C PRO A 827 5.11 -12.18 -17.92
N ILE A 828 5.59 -11.70 -19.08
CA ILE A 828 4.81 -11.62 -20.31
C ILE A 828 5.10 -12.87 -21.16
N ALA A 829 4.04 -13.57 -21.57
CA ALA A 829 4.17 -14.76 -22.42
C ALA A 829 4.88 -14.43 -23.74
N GLY A 830 5.85 -15.26 -24.13
CA GLY A 830 6.65 -15.05 -25.34
C GLY A 830 7.79 -14.03 -25.21
N ARG A 831 7.99 -13.43 -24.02
CA ARG A 831 9.10 -12.52 -23.71
C ARG A 831 10.07 -13.17 -22.74
N LYS A 832 11.35 -12.76 -22.78
CA LYS A 832 12.36 -13.29 -21.86
C LYS A 832 12.14 -12.69 -20.48
N LEU A 833 12.42 -13.49 -19.44
CA LEU A 833 12.47 -13.05 -18.05
C LEU A 833 13.93 -13.08 -17.60
N LEU A 834 14.50 -11.91 -17.33
CA LEU A 834 15.92 -11.71 -17.05
C LEU A 834 16.13 -11.10 -15.68
N ASP A 835 17.19 -11.48 -14.98
CA ASP A 835 17.61 -10.79 -13.76
C ASP A 835 18.16 -9.40 -14.11
N MET A 836 17.63 -8.35 -13.48
CA MET A 836 17.95 -6.95 -13.78
C MET A 836 19.44 -6.64 -13.56
N ARG A 837 20.08 -7.31 -12.60
CA ARG A 837 21.46 -7.05 -12.20
C ARG A 837 22.46 -7.72 -13.14
N THR A 838 22.24 -8.99 -13.47
CA THR A 838 23.17 -9.83 -14.23
C THR A 838 22.83 -9.95 -15.71
N GLY A 839 21.58 -9.72 -16.09
CA GLY A 839 21.07 -9.98 -17.44
C GLY A 839 20.88 -11.46 -17.77
N GLU A 840 21.08 -12.37 -16.81
CA GLU A 840 20.86 -13.80 -17.01
C GLU A 840 19.37 -14.16 -16.99
N ALA A 841 19.00 -15.27 -17.63
CA ALA A 841 17.64 -15.79 -17.54
C ALA A 841 17.30 -16.14 -16.09
N PHE A 842 16.19 -15.59 -15.59
CA PHE A 842 15.73 -15.84 -14.23
C PHE A 842 14.85 -17.09 -14.17
N SER A 843 15.08 -17.89 -13.12
CA SER A 843 14.21 -19.00 -12.73
C SER A 843 14.06 -19.01 -11.21
N ARG A 844 12.82 -19.13 -10.74
CA ARG A 844 12.49 -19.26 -9.31
C ARG A 844 13.26 -20.42 -8.67
N THR A 845 13.36 -21.56 -9.36
CA THR A 845 14.07 -22.75 -8.87
C THR A 845 15.55 -22.47 -8.67
N ARG A 846 16.21 -21.84 -9.65
CA ARG A 846 17.64 -21.48 -9.56
C ARG A 846 17.90 -20.46 -8.45
N TYR A 847 16.97 -19.52 -8.24
CA TYR A 847 17.06 -18.57 -7.14
C TYR A 847 16.85 -19.24 -5.77
N ALA A 848 15.97 -20.23 -5.67
CA ALA A 848 15.81 -21.02 -4.45
C ALA A 848 17.04 -21.88 -4.13
N GLU A 849 17.68 -22.46 -5.14
CA GLU A 849 18.94 -23.18 -4.99
C GLU A 849 20.07 -22.26 -4.50
N LEU A 850 20.12 -21.02 -5.00
CA LEU A 850 21.09 -20.00 -4.58
C LEU A 850 20.96 -19.68 -3.09
N LEU A 851 19.73 -19.45 -2.59
CA LEU A 851 19.51 -19.10 -1.17
C LEU A 851 19.55 -20.32 -0.23
N GLY A 852 19.49 -21.53 -0.78
CA GLY A 852 19.46 -22.78 -0.03
C GLY A 852 18.13 -23.03 0.72
N PRO A 853 18.01 -24.18 1.41
CA PRO A 853 16.77 -24.58 2.08
C PRO A 853 16.22 -23.58 3.11
N PRO A 854 17.04 -22.93 3.97
CA PRO A 854 16.56 -21.92 4.91
C PRO A 854 15.94 -20.70 4.20
N GLY A 855 16.48 -20.30 3.05
CA GLY A 855 16.03 -19.16 2.25
C GLY A 855 14.66 -19.36 1.58
N LYS A 856 14.07 -20.56 1.63
CA LYS A 856 12.76 -20.85 1.03
C LYS A 856 11.68 -19.86 1.46
N THR A 857 11.68 -19.45 2.73
CA THR A 857 10.71 -18.48 3.26
C THR A 857 10.76 -17.14 2.52
N LEU A 858 11.97 -16.65 2.19
CA LEU A 858 12.16 -15.44 1.40
C LEU A 858 11.76 -15.64 -0.06
N VAL A 859 12.05 -16.79 -0.65
CA VAL A 859 11.64 -17.10 -2.04
C VAL A 859 10.12 -17.16 -2.15
N ASP A 860 9.43 -17.83 -1.22
CA ASP A 860 7.97 -17.91 -1.18
C ASP A 860 7.35 -16.52 -0.97
N ARG A 861 8.02 -15.64 -0.20
CA ARG A 861 7.58 -14.27 0.08
C ARG A 861 7.75 -13.33 -1.12
N PHE A 862 8.89 -13.38 -1.82
CA PHE A 862 9.19 -12.49 -2.95
C PHE A 862 8.66 -13.02 -4.28
N PHE A 863 8.64 -14.33 -4.47
CA PHE A 863 8.19 -15.02 -5.68
C PHE A 863 7.16 -16.09 -5.32
N PRO A 864 5.94 -15.69 -4.91
CA PRO A 864 4.91 -16.65 -4.49
C PRO A 864 4.51 -17.58 -5.64
N GLU A 865 4.36 -18.87 -5.36
CA GLU A 865 3.74 -19.80 -6.30
C GLU A 865 2.25 -19.46 -6.41
N HIS A 866 1.75 -19.28 -7.63
CA HIS A 866 0.31 -19.16 -7.84
C HIS A 866 -0.32 -20.50 -7.45
N ALA A 867 -0.89 -20.57 -6.25
CA ALA A 867 -1.68 -21.71 -5.84
C ALA A 867 -2.80 -21.91 -6.87
N SER A 868 -2.75 -23.03 -7.60
CA SER A 868 -3.93 -23.57 -8.26
C SER A 868 -5.02 -23.63 -7.20
N SER A 869 -6.08 -22.86 -7.43
CA SER A 869 -7.25 -22.72 -6.56
C SER A 869 -7.63 -24.05 -5.91
N ALA A 870 -7.40 -24.16 -4.60
CA ALA A 870 -7.93 -25.22 -3.78
C ALA A 870 -8.89 -24.60 -2.76
N ILE A 871 -10.18 -24.80 -3.08
CA ILE A 871 -11.42 -24.71 -2.28
C ILE A 871 -11.99 -23.33 -2.02
#